data_AF-A0A328DDY7-F1
#
_entry.id   AF-A0A328DDY7-F1
#
_cell.length_a   1.000
_cell.length_b   1.000
_cell.length_c   1.000
_cell.angle_alpha   90.00
_cell.angle_beta   90.00
_cell.angle_gamma   90.00
#
_symmetry.space_group_name_H-M   'P 1'
#
loop_
_entity.id
_entity.type
_entity.pdbx_description
1 polymer ?
#
loop_
_entity_poly.entity_id
_entity_poly.type
_entity_poly.pdbx_seq_one_letter_code
_entity_poly.pdbx_strand_id
1 'polypeptide(L)'
;MENIEARRFRSVKGRGLCPPSRSMPDLLPDWMLISVIAAYGRSGVLYEAMNRSTRHNRTLMDLPYDASQFEEISREVVILKELGHPNLVKCYDVVISEDTGRIFLILEPLCASFEGESITAESDLVNLAHQLILGLTYLHQNKIAHGDIKHSNVFFSHTRQTKLLYLGETLSNEPPPFLTEIGAMPDRFSWDIWSVGFCILKWSEGLNWSHRDVGFNQKHETSLGIDLNSSGIFPSSSNEGALVWNRELLGLIISCMQPDVRKRWTAEQLVHHPLFDQMQLKRERDIFDEEKELKGPVKKKSKLSTGDEHKVYGLESSKDPANRVPHIVPERCIEHCKLFLPNSEFGKDKLVQMWVAEDCIELRVAERMENVGYSYFDALVREKVIVPSKFDKVHREMKYKFNTCQVSDGLLNQGNYLRINACELGTIRREALHLTWQCKKIDQTFFDVLKNFKELHTLVVNEGCSDLITVLPHDIFLGLRFLRTLDLSRTHIEEIPGSIGKLESLQYLDFSGTPIKQLPDSTDRLHCLQTLNLKACFSLFTLPRGLGMLVNLRHLDLDIVSQLKSMPKGMGNLIELQTLRAFIVGKDDGCGIGELKHMNEITGSFCISGLENVSNAEEAKGAALSDKQYIDKLELRWRRCGFDKFQDTTEILESLQPHFGLKVLQLTFYGGLKLPSWISNPAYADLASITLYKCIKCHFLPSIGELPSLKLLHIFSMENLRNINTVFCGNHETKVVTAFPRLEELTLDSMPALEEWTGVEDGDFPRLRRISVRYCPKLRLLPSLMLMCSLEHLELRDCTQLVSVTQGLLPGTLESLIIRGCPGINRRCREDGGLDWLKFASLRNMWIDFEKIC
;
A
#
# COMPACT_ATOMS: atom_id res chain seq x y z
N MET A 1 23.34 -5.73 -0.94
CA MET A 1 23.83 -7.07 -1.33
C MET A 1 24.50 -7.03 -2.72
N GLU A 2 25.75 -6.60 -2.83
CA GLU A 2 26.37 -6.38 -4.17
C GLU A 2 27.45 -7.42 -4.56
N ASN A 3 27.97 -8.19 -3.61
CA ASN A 3 29.08 -9.12 -3.86
C ASN A 3 28.68 -10.50 -4.42
N ILE A 4 27.45 -10.65 -4.94
CA ILE A 4 27.01 -11.83 -5.71
C ILE A 4 26.79 -11.47 -7.21
N GLU A 5 27.50 -10.45 -7.72
CA GLU A 5 27.49 -10.06 -9.14
C GLU A 5 28.67 -10.63 -9.97
N ALA A 6 29.44 -11.61 -9.45
CA ALA A 6 30.70 -12.04 -10.08
C ALA A 6 30.92 -13.56 -10.23
N ARG A 7 29.91 -14.41 -10.06
CA ARG A 7 29.99 -15.83 -10.47
C ARG A 7 28.92 -16.14 -11.51
N ARG A 8 29.36 -16.21 -12.78
CA ARG A 8 28.60 -16.84 -13.87
C ARG A 8 28.04 -18.17 -13.37
N PHE A 9 26.73 -18.38 -13.49
CA PHE A 9 26.13 -19.71 -13.45
C PHE A 9 26.82 -20.57 -14.51
N ARG A 10 27.82 -21.34 -14.10
CA ARG A 10 28.35 -22.42 -14.92
C ARG A 10 27.28 -23.49 -14.89
N SER A 11 26.61 -23.72 -16.02
CA SER A 11 25.81 -24.92 -16.22
C SER A 11 26.63 -26.12 -15.73
N VAL A 12 26.15 -26.85 -14.74
CA VAL A 12 26.77 -28.10 -14.31
C VAL A 12 26.56 -29.08 -15.46
N LYS A 13 27.56 -29.18 -16.36
CA LYS A 13 27.65 -30.26 -17.35
C LYS A 13 28.03 -31.56 -16.63
N GLY A 14 27.11 -32.04 -15.80
CA GLY A 14 27.17 -33.28 -15.06
C GLY A 14 26.60 -34.44 -15.87
N ARG A 15 27.46 -35.07 -16.69
CA ARG A 15 27.37 -36.46 -17.17
C ARG A 15 25.97 -37.02 -17.53
N GLY A 16 25.64 -36.94 -18.82
CA GLY A 16 25.04 -38.09 -19.52
C GLY A 16 23.62 -38.51 -19.15
N LEU A 17 22.68 -37.57 -19.03
CA LEU A 17 21.26 -37.89 -19.12
C LEU A 17 20.85 -38.01 -20.60
N CYS A 18 20.08 -39.05 -20.92
CA CYS A 18 19.58 -39.32 -22.28
C CYS A 18 18.63 -38.20 -22.78
N PRO A 19 18.40 -38.10 -24.11
CA PRO A 19 17.32 -37.27 -24.64
C PRO A 19 15.97 -37.67 -23.99
N PRO A 20 15.01 -36.75 -23.84
CA PRO A 20 13.70 -37.09 -23.30
C PRO A 20 13.09 -38.24 -24.10
N SER A 21 12.59 -39.26 -23.39
CA SER A 21 11.90 -40.39 -24.01
C SER A 21 10.74 -39.87 -24.85
N ARG A 22 10.56 -40.43 -26.06
CA ARG A 22 9.57 -39.99 -27.06
C ARG A 22 8.10 -39.93 -26.58
N SER A 23 7.78 -40.37 -25.37
CA SER A 23 6.44 -40.50 -24.78
C SER A 23 5.82 -39.22 -24.23
N MET A 24 6.61 -38.24 -23.76
CA MET A 24 6.05 -37.05 -23.09
C MET A 24 5.36 -36.04 -24.05
N PRO A 25 5.87 -35.79 -25.28
CA PRO A 25 5.20 -34.88 -26.22
C PRO A 25 3.81 -35.32 -26.68
N ASP A 26 3.53 -36.63 -26.66
CA ASP A 26 2.25 -37.19 -27.12
C ASP A 26 1.14 -37.07 -26.04
N LEU A 27 1.53 -37.07 -24.75
CA LEU A 27 0.62 -36.94 -23.60
C LEU A 27 0.32 -35.48 -23.22
N LEU A 28 1.24 -34.56 -23.53
CA LEU A 28 1.12 -33.13 -23.27
C LEU A 28 1.46 -32.32 -24.54
N PRO A 29 0.68 -32.46 -25.65
CA PRO A 29 1.01 -31.87 -26.95
C PRO A 29 1.09 -30.34 -26.91
N ASP A 30 0.27 -29.70 -26.07
CA ASP A 30 0.27 -28.26 -25.85
C ASP A 30 1.47 -27.75 -25.06
N TRP A 31 2.37 -28.62 -24.58
CA TRP A 31 3.55 -28.22 -23.82
C TRP A 31 4.84 -28.39 -24.63
N MET A 32 5.80 -27.50 -24.35
CA MET A 32 7.13 -27.50 -24.94
C MET A 32 8.16 -27.35 -23.83
N LEU A 33 8.95 -28.41 -23.60
CA LEU A 33 10.05 -28.38 -22.64
C LEU A 33 11.14 -27.42 -23.11
N ILE A 34 11.67 -26.61 -22.19
CA ILE A 34 12.75 -25.65 -22.39
C ILE A 34 14.04 -26.19 -21.76
N SER A 35 13.98 -26.54 -20.47
CA SER A 35 15.13 -26.88 -19.63
C SER A 35 14.78 -28.04 -18.69
N VAL A 36 15.80 -28.72 -18.15
CA VAL A 36 15.66 -29.50 -16.90
C VAL A 36 16.08 -28.58 -15.76
N ILE A 37 15.24 -28.46 -14.74
CA ILE A 37 15.51 -27.68 -13.52
C ILE A 37 16.26 -28.56 -12.51
N ALA A 38 15.74 -29.77 -12.24
CA ALA A 38 16.32 -30.74 -11.31
C ALA A 38 15.84 -32.16 -11.64
N ALA A 39 16.61 -33.18 -11.23
CA ALA A 39 16.30 -34.59 -11.50
C ALA A 39 16.48 -35.44 -10.23
N TYR A 40 15.39 -36.00 -9.73
CA TYR A 40 15.27 -36.65 -8.43
C TYR A 40 15.30 -38.18 -8.62
N GLY A 41 16.46 -38.78 -8.84
CA GLY A 41 16.64 -40.25 -8.75
C GLY A 41 15.51 -41.12 -9.36
N ARG A 42 14.72 -41.76 -8.49
CA ARG A 42 13.50 -42.55 -8.84
C ARG A 42 12.19 -41.75 -8.71
N SER A 43 12.28 -40.56 -8.17
CA SER A 43 11.25 -39.66 -7.64
C SER A 43 10.92 -38.52 -8.62
N GLY A 44 11.32 -38.65 -9.90
CA GLY A 44 10.88 -37.82 -11.01
C GLY A 44 11.87 -36.77 -11.54
N VAL A 45 11.42 -35.99 -12.53
CA VAL A 45 12.21 -34.91 -13.17
C VAL A 45 11.39 -33.63 -13.27
N LEU A 46 11.98 -32.51 -12.83
CA LEU A 46 11.40 -31.18 -12.96
C LEU A 46 11.94 -30.50 -14.23
N TYR A 47 11.02 -30.13 -15.11
CA TYR A 47 11.30 -29.42 -16.36
C TYR A 47 10.77 -27.99 -16.31
N GLU A 48 11.50 -27.06 -16.90
CA GLU A 48 10.93 -25.78 -17.33
C GLU A 48 10.18 -26.02 -18.65
N ALA A 49 8.94 -25.57 -18.76
CA ALA A 49 8.13 -25.75 -19.96
C ALA A 49 7.29 -24.51 -20.29
N MET A 50 7.10 -24.25 -21.57
CA MET A 50 6.16 -23.24 -22.09
C MET A 50 4.94 -23.94 -22.69
N ASN A 51 3.75 -23.49 -22.32
CA ASN A 51 2.53 -23.87 -23.03
C ASN A 51 2.49 -23.18 -24.41
N ARG A 52 2.26 -23.96 -25.47
CA ARG A 52 2.30 -23.52 -26.87
C ARG A 52 1.18 -22.54 -27.23
N SER A 53 -0.03 -22.77 -26.69
CA SER A 53 -1.21 -21.93 -26.99
C SER A 53 -1.20 -20.65 -26.16
N THR A 54 -0.93 -20.74 -24.86
CA THR A 54 -1.00 -19.57 -23.95
C THR A 54 0.32 -18.82 -23.78
N ARG A 55 1.45 -19.36 -24.26
CA ARG A 55 2.83 -18.86 -24.06
C ARG A 55 3.25 -18.68 -22.59
N HIS A 56 2.52 -19.27 -21.65
CA HIS A 56 2.87 -19.23 -20.24
C HIS A 56 3.96 -20.26 -19.93
N ASN A 57 5.02 -19.82 -19.23
CA ASN A 57 5.97 -20.72 -18.61
C ASN A 57 5.36 -21.34 -17.34
N ARG A 58 5.67 -22.61 -17.10
CA ARG A 58 5.37 -23.39 -15.89
C ARG A 58 6.53 -24.35 -15.62
N THR A 59 6.53 -24.92 -14.43
CA THR A 59 7.38 -26.06 -14.11
C THR A 59 6.56 -27.34 -14.22
N LEU A 60 7.00 -28.31 -15.01
CA LEU A 60 6.36 -29.63 -15.12
C LEU A 60 7.16 -30.66 -14.33
N MET A 61 6.51 -31.39 -13.43
CA MET A 61 7.13 -32.53 -12.75
C MET A 61 6.63 -33.84 -13.36
N ASP A 62 7.54 -34.63 -13.95
CA ASP A 62 7.27 -36.01 -14.43
C ASP A 62 7.55 -36.99 -13.29
N LEU A 63 6.52 -37.67 -12.79
CA LEU A 63 6.56 -38.64 -11.70
C LEU A 63 6.11 -40.04 -12.20
N PRO A 64 6.85 -41.12 -11.91
CA PRO A 64 6.33 -42.48 -12.05
C PRO A 64 5.32 -42.77 -10.93
N TYR A 65 4.29 -43.58 -11.21
CA TYR A 65 3.35 -44.03 -10.17
C TYR A 65 2.92 -45.50 -10.35
N ASP A 66 2.53 -46.14 -9.25
CA ASP A 66 1.88 -47.46 -9.27
C ASP A 66 0.36 -47.28 -9.31
N ALA A 67 -0.30 -47.95 -10.27
CA ALA A 67 -1.76 -47.98 -10.38
C ALA A 67 -2.43 -48.55 -9.11
N SER A 68 -1.73 -49.37 -8.31
CA SER A 68 -2.23 -49.85 -7.01
C SER A 68 -2.46 -48.74 -5.97
N GLN A 69 -1.80 -47.59 -6.14
CA GLN A 69 -1.83 -46.44 -5.23
C GLN A 69 -2.76 -45.31 -5.71
N PHE A 70 -3.49 -45.49 -6.81
CA PHE A 70 -4.25 -44.43 -7.48
C PHE A 70 -5.27 -43.71 -6.56
N GLU A 71 -5.91 -44.41 -5.62
CA GLU A 71 -6.83 -43.79 -4.66
C GLU A 71 -6.14 -42.83 -3.68
N GLU A 72 -4.92 -43.16 -3.22
CA GLU A 72 -4.16 -42.33 -2.29
C GLU A 72 -3.63 -41.08 -3.02
N ILE A 73 -3.02 -41.30 -4.18
CA ILE A 73 -2.58 -40.26 -5.11
C ILE A 73 -3.72 -39.28 -5.42
N SER A 74 -4.92 -39.78 -5.70
CA SER A 74 -6.09 -38.95 -5.99
C SER A 74 -6.47 -38.03 -4.82
N ARG A 75 -6.25 -38.46 -3.57
CA ARG A 75 -6.48 -37.63 -2.37
C ARG A 75 -5.38 -36.58 -2.21
N GLU A 76 -4.11 -36.95 -2.42
CA GLU A 76 -2.98 -36.01 -2.38
C GLU A 76 -3.09 -34.93 -3.47
N VAL A 77 -3.55 -35.28 -4.66
CA VAL A 77 -3.81 -34.34 -5.77
C VAL A 77 -4.88 -33.29 -5.43
N VAL A 78 -5.92 -33.66 -4.67
CA VAL A 78 -6.91 -32.68 -4.18
C VAL A 78 -6.25 -31.69 -3.22
N ILE A 79 -5.48 -32.18 -2.25
CA ILE A 79 -4.72 -31.32 -1.31
C ILE A 79 -3.80 -30.38 -2.08
N LEU A 80 -2.99 -30.90 -3.01
CA LEU A 80 -2.05 -30.13 -3.83
C LEU A 80 -2.72 -29.00 -4.63
N LYS A 81 -3.96 -29.18 -5.09
CA LYS A 81 -4.74 -28.15 -5.80
C LYS A 81 -5.36 -27.11 -4.87
N GLU A 82 -5.58 -27.43 -3.60
CA GLU A 82 -6.16 -26.55 -2.58
C GLU A 82 -5.11 -25.75 -1.78
N LEU A 83 -3.82 -26.10 -1.85
CA LEU A 83 -2.74 -25.35 -1.18
C LEU A 83 -2.57 -23.93 -1.74
N GLY A 84 -2.90 -22.93 -0.91
CA GLY A 84 -2.88 -21.51 -1.27
C GLY A 84 -2.02 -20.65 -0.35
N HIS A 85 -0.71 -20.95 -0.23
CA HIS A 85 0.21 -20.19 0.64
C HIS A 85 1.42 -19.62 -0.14
N PRO A 86 1.85 -18.36 0.10
CA PRO A 86 2.98 -17.74 -0.61
C PRO A 86 4.29 -18.55 -0.60
N ASN A 87 4.59 -19.28 0.48
CA ASN A 87 5.81 -20.08 0.62
C ASN A 87 5.67 -21.57 0.26
N LEU A 88 4.52 -21.99 -0.27
CA LEU A 88 4.33 -23.33 -0.84
C LEU A 88 4.33 -23.26 -2.37
N VAL A 89 4.77 -24.32 -3.04
CA VAL A 89 4.66 -24.44 -4.51
C VAL A 89 3.20 -24.65 -4.89
N LYS A 90 2.63 -23.74 -5.69
CA LYS A 90 1.27 -23.88 -6.21
C LYS A 90 1.20 -24.88 -7.36
N CYS A 91 0.36 -25.90 -7.21
CA CYS A 91 -0.06 -26.78 -8.29
C CYS A 91 -1.26 -26.16 -9.03
N TYR A 92 -1.19 -26.05 -10.35
CA TYR A 92 -2.29 -25.58 -11.21
C TYR A 92 -3.11 -26.74 -11.75
N ASP A 93 -2.44 -27.81 -12.18
CA ASP A 93 -3.13 -28.99 -12.71
C ASP A 93 -2.30 -30.27 -12.55
N VAL A 94 -2.95 -31.42 -12.71
CA VAL A 94 -2.34 -32.74 -12.65
C VAL A 94 -2.89 -33.60 -13.78
N VAL A 95 -2.00 -34.11 -14.62
CA VAL A 95 -2.36 -35.01 -15.74
C VAL A 95 -1.82 -36.40 -15.44
N ILE A 96 -2.72 -37.37 -15.30
CA ILE A 96 -2.39 -38.77 -15.02
C ILE A 96 -2.56 -39.59 -16.30
N SER A 97 -1.58 -40.44 -16.61
CA SER A 97 -1.60 -41.35 -17.75
C SER A 97 -1.56 -42.80 -17.26
N GLU A 98 -2.72 -43.45 -17.25
CA GLU A 98 -2.86 -44.87 -16.90
C GLU A 98 -2.06 -45.77 -17.87
N ASP A 99 -2.12 -45.50 -19.17
CA ASP A 99 -1.41 -46.26 -20.22
C ASP A 99 0.12 -46.24 -20.08
N THR A 100 0.69 -45.22 -19.43
CA THR A 100 2.15 -45.07 -19.28
C THR A 100 2.67 -45.13 -17.85
N GLY A 101 1.79 -45.22 -16.85
CA GLY A 101 2.16 -45.23 -15.43
C GLY A 101 2.87 -43.94 -14.99
N ARG A 102 2.44 -42.77 -15.52
CA ARG A 102 3.04 -41.46 -15.20
C ARG A 102 2.02 -40.41 -14.73
N ILE A 103 2.50 -39.51 -13.89
CA ILE A 103 1.79 -38.32 -13.41
C ILE A 103 2.62 -37.10 -13.77
N PHE A 104 1.95 -36.08 -14.31
CA PHE A 104 2.55 -34.78 -14.61
C PHE A 104 1.90 -33.70 -13.76
N LEU A 105 2.67 -33.12 -12.84
CA LEU A 105 2.24 -31.96 -12.04
C LEU A 105 2.58 -30.68 -12.80
N ILE A 106 1.60 -29.79 -12.98
CA ILE A 106 1.77 -28.47 -13.61
C ILE A 106 1.89 -27.41 -12.51
N LEU A 107 3.11 -27.00 -12.20
CA LEU A 107 3.48 -26.16 -11.07
C LEU A 107 3.78 -24.71 -11.48
N GLU A 108 3.77 -23.79 -10.52
CA GLU A 108 4.27 -22.42 -10.75
C GLU A 108 5.74 -22.40 -11.22
N PRO A 109 6.22 -21.33 -11.88
CA PRO A 109 7.59 -21.27 -12.39
C PRO A 109 8.65 -21.26 -11.27
N LEU A 110 9.41 -22.36 -11.17
CA LEU A 110 10.55 -22.52 -10.27
C LEU A 110 11.86 -22.31 -11.04
N CYS A 111 12.86 -21.70 -10.38
CA CYS A 111 14.14 -21.37 -11.03
C CYS A 111 15.28 -22.34 -10.68
N ALA A 112 15.46 -22.68 -9.40
CA ALA A 112 16.53 -23.56 -8.92
C ALA A 112 16.14 -24.19 -7.57
N SER A 113 16.67 -25.37 -7.28
CA SER A 113 16.58 -26.07 -5.98
C SER A 113 17.81 -25.79 -5.11
N PHE A 114 17.67 -25.95 -3.79
CA PHE A 114 18.77 -25.78 -2.81
C PHE A 114 19.73 -26.99 -2.74
N GLU A 115 20.01 -27.64 -3.86
CA GLU A 115 20.88 -28.83 -3.89
C GLU A 115 22.36 -28.46 -3.98
N GLY A 116 23.05 -28.48 -2.82
CA GLY A 116 24.50 -28.27 -2.72
C GLY A 116 24.94 -26.81 -2.55
N GLU A 117 24.02 -25.87 -2.30
CA GLU A 117 24.37 -24.48 -1.98
C GLU A 117 24.57 -24.28 -0.47
N SER A 118 25.71 -23.68 -0.10
CA SER A 118 26.01 -23.25 1.26
C SER A 118 25.82 -21.73 1.40
N ILE A 119 25.06 -21.30 2.40
CA ILE A 119 24.72 -19.88 2.56
C ILE A 119 25.83 -19.18 3.34
N THR A 120 26.40 -18.15 2.73
CA THR A 120 27.54 -17.39 3.27
C THR A 120 27.13 -16.12 4.02
N ALA A 121 25.85 -15.75 3.97
CA ALA A 121 25.28 -14.57 4.60
C ALA A 121 24.18 -14.96 5.58
N GLU A 122 24.39 -14.68 6.87
CA GLU A 122 23.49 -15.07 7.96
C GLU A 122 22.08 -14.46 7.81
N SER A 123 21.97 -13.23 7.29
CA SER A 123 20.68 -12.59 6.98
C SER A 123 19.82 -13.39 6.00
N ASP A 124 20.47 -14.04 5.04
CA ASP A 124 19.79 -14.73 3.95
C ASP A 124 19.33 -16.11 4.42
N LEU A 125 20.13 -16.75 5.28
CA LEU A 125 19.77 -17.97 6.00
C LEU A 125 18.58 -17.75 6.96
N VAL A 126 18.58 -16.65 7.72
CA VAL A 126 17.47 -16.31 8.63
C VAL A 126 16.17 -16.03 7.86
N ASN A 127 16.25 -15.28 6.76
CA ASN A 127 15.10 -15.03 5.89
C ASN A 127 14.57 -16.32 5.22
N LEU A 128 15.47 -17.21 4.78
CA LEU A 128 15.12 -18.52 4.24
C LEU A 128 14.42 -19.40 5.29
N ALA A 129 14.99 -19.48 6.50
CA ALA A 129 14.43 -20.22 7.62
C ALA A 129 13.02 -19.71 7.99
N HIS A 130 12.85 -18.39 8.10
CA HIS A 130 11.56 -17.77 8.40
C HIS A 130 10.49 -18.13 7.35
N GLN A 131 10.81 -17.99 6.06
CA GLN A 131 9.90 -18.31 4.97
C GLN A 131 9.54 -19.80 4.90
N LEU A 132 10.48 -20.69 5.20
CA LEU A 132 10.23 -22.14 5.29
C LEU A 132 9.29 -22.47 6.46
N ILE A 133 9.53 -21.86 7.62
CA ILE A 133 8.70 -22.04 8.84
C ILE A 133 7.28 -21.49 8.62
N LEU A 134 7.12 -20.34 7.96
CA LEU A 134 5.78 -19.81 7.59
C LEU A 134 5.01 -20.79 6.70
N GLY A 135 5.66 -21.34 5.66
CA GLY A 135 5.06 -22.37 4.81
C GLY A 135 4.65 -23.63 5.57
N LEU A 136 5.48 -24.06 6.53
CA LEU A 136 5.17 -25.22 7.36
C LEU A 136 4.04 -24.96 8.36
N THR A 137 3.98 -23.77 8.96
CA THR A 137 2.90 -23.36 9.87
C THR A 137 1.55 -23.43 9.18
N TYR A 138 1.45 -22.97 7.93
CA TYR A 138 0.23 -23.12 7.13
C TYR A 138 -0.19 -24.59 6.96
N LEU A 139 0.74 -25.49 6.63
CA LEU A 139 0.44 -26.92 6.51
C LEU A 139 -0.06 -27.49 7.84
N HIS A 140 0.65 -27.21 8.94
CA HIS A 140 0.34 -27.71 10.28
C HIS A 140 -1.01 -27.19 10.79
N GLN A 141 -1.35 -25.92 10.57
CA GLN A 141 -2.65 -25.34 10.89
C GLN A 141 -3.80 -26.00 10.09
N ASN A 142 -3.55 -26.38 8.83
CA ASN A 142 -4.47 -27.17 8.01
C ASN A 142 -4.43 -28.69 8.31
N LYS A 143 -3.70 -29.12 9.35
CA LYS A 143 -3.52 -30.52 9.78
C LYS A 143 -2.84 -31.43 8.74
N ILE A 144 -2.05 -30.83 7.86
CA ILE A 144 -1.23 -31.52 6.86
C ILE A 144 0.20 -31.60 7.41
N ALA A 145 0.74 -32.81 7.52
CA ALA A 145 2.17 -33.02 7.75
C ALA A 145 2.87 -33.12 6.38
N HIS A 146 4.06 -32.54 6.24
CA HIS A 146 4.79 -32.53 4.97
C HIS A 146 5.47 -33.88 4.70
N GLY A 147 6.03 -34.52 5.72
CA GLY A 147 6.64 -35.86 5.66
C GLY A 147 8.04 -35.89 5.04
N ASP A 148 8.26 -35.16 3.95
CA ASP A 148 9.50 -35.15 3.15
C ASP A 148 10.13 -33.75 3.03
N ILE A 149 10.38 -33.07 4.15
CA ILE A 149 11.13 -31.79 4.12
C ILE A 149 12.62 -32.08 3.98
N LYS A 150 13.19 -31.66 2.85
CA LYS A 150 14.63 -31.74 2.54
C LYS A 150 15.03 -30.56 1.67
N HIS A 151 16.31 -30.18 1.70
CA HIS A 151 16.81 -29.01 0.96
C HIS A 151 16.57 -29.10 -0.57
N SER A 152 16.50 -30.30 -1.15
CA SER A 152 16.18 -30.49 -2.56
C SER A 152 14.69 -30.26 -2.90
N ASN A 153 13.79 -30.25 -1.91
CA ASN A 153 12.38 -29.87 -2.08
C ASN A 153 12.14 -28.37 -1.81
N VAL A 154 13.20 -27.58 -1.59
CA VAL A 154 13.13 -26.13 -1.37
C VAL A 154 13.69 -25.41 -2.60
N PHE A 155 12.90 -24.50 -3.15
CA PHE A 155 13.17 -23.79 -4.40
C PHE A 155 13.06 -22.28 -4.24
N PHE A 156 13.59 -21.56 -5.22
CA PHE A 156 13.21 -20.17 -5.47
C PHE A 156 12.23 -20.05 -6.63
N SER A 157 11.19 -19.23 -6.45
CA SER A 157 10.43 -18.64 -7.55
C SER A 157 11.29 -17.63 -8.34
N HIS A 158 10.81 -17.23 -9.52
CA HIS A 158 11.40 -16.10 -10.26
C HIS A 158 11.41 -14.77 -9.47
N THR A 159 10.60 -14.66 -8.41
CA THR A 159 10.53 -13.51 -7.49
C THR A 159 11.53 -13.58 -6.33
N ARG A 160 12.40 -14.61 -6.30
CA ARG A 160 13.31 -14.95 -5.18
C ARG A 160 12.61 -15.23 -3.85
N GLN A 161 11.36 -15.67 -3.90
CA GLN A 161 10.64 -16.16 -2.74
C GLN A 161 10.95 -17.65 -2.53
N THR A 162 11.14 -18.04 -1.27
CA THR A 162 11.34 -19.44 -0.89
C THR A 162 10.02 -20.19 -1.07
N LYS A 163 10.09 -21.32 -1.78
CA LYS A 163 8.98 -22.19 -2.12
C LYS A 163 9.30 -23.61 -1.67
N LEU A 164 8.53 -24.14 -0.72
CA LEU A 164 8.59 -25.54 -0.32
C LEU A 164 7.63 -26.37 -1.21
N LEU A 165 8.18 -27.38 -1.89
CA LEU A 165 7.42 -28.33 -2.70
C LEU A 165 6.89 -29.46 -1.82
N TYR A 166 5.60 -29.39 -1.50
CA TYR A 166 4.87 -30.55 -1.00
C TYR A 166 4.51 -31.47 -2.16
N LEU A 167 4.68 -32.78 -1.97
CA LEU A 167 4.23 -33.81 -2.91
C LEU A 167 3.22 -34.77 -2.27
N GLY A 168 3.26 -34.95 -0.94
CA GLY A 168 2.57 -36.04 -0.26
C GLY A 168 3.49 -37.21 0.07
N GLU A 169 2.98 -38.16 0.84
CA GLU A 169 3.69 -39.39 1.25
C GLU A 169 3.69 -40.40 0.09
N THR A 170 2.58 -40.56 -0.61
CA THR A 170 2.45 -41.55 -1.69
C THR A 170 3.20 -41.11 -2.94
N LEU A 171 3.12 -39.81 -3.32
CA LEU A 171 3.82 -39.28 -4.49
C LEU A 171 5.34 -39.06 -4.31
N SER A 172 5.84 -38.86 -3.09
CA SER A 172 7.28 -38.67 -2.85
C SER A 172 8.12 -39.92 -3.19
N ASN A 173 7.53 -41.12 -3.07
CA ASN A 173 8.18 -42.42 -3.36
C ASN A 173 9.50 -42.72 -2.59
N GLU A 174 9.88 -41.87 -1.62
CA GLU A 174 11.02 -42.07 -0.74
C GLU A 174 10.56 -42.33 0.71
N PRO A 175 11.08 -43.37 1.39
CA PRO A 175 10.84 -43.51 2.82
C PRO A 175 11.49 -42.34 3.57
N PRO A 176 10.87 -41.82 4.65
CA PRO A 176 11.41 -40.67 5.38
C PRO A 176 12.86 -40.96 5.83
N PRO A 177 13.81 -40.04 5.60
CA PRO A 177 15.23 -40.38 5.40
C PRO A 177 15.99 -40.94 6.61
N PHE A 178 15.37 -41.09 7.78
CA PHE A 178 16.04 -41.52 9.02
C PHE A 178 15.18 -42.49 9.86
N LEU A 179 14.65 -43.56 9.26
CA LEU A 179 13.85 -44.58 9.95
C LEU A 179 14.63 -45.53 10.89
N THR A 180 15.97 -45.45 10.95
CA THR A 180 16.81 -46.50 11.59
C THR A 180 17.68 -46.08 12.78
N GLU A 181 17.97 -44.79 13.01
CA GLU A 181 18.93 -44.38 14.07
C GLU A 181 18.37 -43.42 15.14
N ILE A 182 17.32 -42.64 14.85
CA ILE A 182 16.64 -41.81 15.85
C ILE A 182 15.35 -42.53 16.23
N GLY A 183 15.25 -42.97 17.48
CA GLY A 183 14.14 -43.80 17.97
C GLY A 183 12.76 -43.21 17.63
N ALA A 184 11.83 -44.08 17.23
CA ALA A 184 10.53 -43.74 16.63
C ALA A 184 9.89 -42.47 17.23
N MET A 185 9.82 -41.40 16.42
CA MET A 185 9.15 -40.17 16.83
C MET A 185 7.63 -40.37 16.95
N PRO A 186 6.94 -39.69 17.87
CA PRO A 186 5.54 -39.99 18.20
C PRO A 186 4.54 -39.54 17.15
N ASP A 187 4.88 -38.51 16.35
CA ASP A 187 3.99 -37.89 15.38
C ASP A 187 4.76 -37.27 14.20
N ARG A 188 4.06 -37.07 13.07
CA ARG A 188 4.65 -36.58 11.81
C ARG A 188 4.90 -35.07 11.80
N PHE A 189 4.14 -34.27 12.56
CA PHE A 189 4.33 -32.82 12.61
C PHE A 189 5.68 -32.50 13.28
N SER A 190 5.99 -33.20 14.37
CA SER A 190 7.30 -33.16 15.03
C SER A 190 8.46 -33.55 14.09
N TRP A 191 8.23 -34.44 13.12
CA TRP A 191 9.22 -34.82 12.10
C TRP A 191 9.54 -33.65 11.18
N ASP A 192 8.53 -32.96 10.66
CA ASP A 192 8.70 -31.80 9.80
C ASP A 192 9.54 -30.70 10.48
N ILE A 193 9.28 -30.43 11.76
CA ILE A 193 10.05 -29.46 12.56
C ILE A 193 11.54 -29.86 12.64
N TRP A 194 11.82 -31.13 12.90
CA TRP A 194 13.19 -31.64 12.96
C TRP A 194 13.89 -31.48 11.60
N SER A 195 13.19 -31.80 10.52
CA SER A 195 13.69 -31.66 9.14
C SER A 195 13.96 -30.22 8.73
N VAL A 196 13.14 -29.25 9.18
CA VAL A 196 13.43 -27.82 9.04
C VAL A 196 14.74 -27.46 9.77
N GLY A 197 14.90 -27.89 11.02
CA GLY A 197 16.14 -27.68 11.78
C GLY A 197 17.37 -28.25 11.07
N PHE A 198 17.26 -29.45 10.49
CA PHE A 198 18.31 -30.08 9.70
C PHE A 198 18.64 -29.32 8.40
N CYS A 199 17.63 -28.79 7.69
CA CYS A 199 17.85 -27.96 6.50
C CYS A 199 18.59 -26.65 6.85
N ILE A 200 18.17 -25.97 7.92
CA ILE A 200 18.84 -24.75 8.42
C ILE A 200 20.30 -25.05 8.79
N LEU A 201 20.53 -26.15 9.53
CA LEU A 201 21.87 -26.60 9.89
C LEU A 201 22.73 -26.87 8.64
N LYS A 202 22.19 -27.55 7.62
CA LYS A 202 22.90 -27.82 6.37
C LYS A 202 23.25 -26.56 5.58
N TRP A 203 22.33 -25.61 5.45
CA TRP A 203 22.62 -24.34 4.78
C TRP A 203 23.64 -23.49 5.56
N SER A 204 23.70 -23.64 6.89
CA SER A 204 24.67 -22.95 7.76
C SER A 204 26.12 -23.48 7.66
N GLU A 205 26.38 -24.59 6.96
CA GLU A 205 27.74 -25.12 6.74
C GLU A 205 28.63 -24.15 5.93
N GLY A 206 28.05 -23.11 5.29
CA GLY A 206 28.77 -22.03 4.60
C GLY A 206 29.22 -20.85 5.48
N LEU A 207 28.83 -20.83 6.76
CA LEU A 207 29.22 -19.79 7.71
C LEU A 207 30.55 -20.15 8.39
N ASN A 208 31.40 -19.15 8.65
CA ASN A 208 32.68 -19.35 9.37
C ASN A 208 32.43 -19.52 10.87
N TRP A 209 32.02 -20.71 11.29
CA TRP A 209 31.95 -21.09 12.70
C TRP A 209 33.34 -21.09 13.34
N SER A 210 33.47 -20.55 14.55
CA SER A 210 34.73 -20.69 15.31
C SER A 210 34.94 -22.17 15.64
N HIS A 211 36.19 -22.64 15.60
CA HIS A 211 36.60 -24.03 15.86
C HIS A 211 36.32 -24.56 17.29
N ARG A 212 35.46 -23.90 18.07
CA ARG A 212 34.98 -24.29 19.41
C ARG A 212 33.46 -24.28 19.56
N ASP A 213 32.70 -23.74 18.60
CA ASP A 213 31.25 -23.57 18.74
C ASP A 213 30.45 -24.78 18.22
N VAL A 214 31.04 -25.60 17.35
CA VAL A 214 30.40 -26.77 16.74
C VAL A 214 31.32 -27.99 16.79
N GLY A 215 31.10 -28.85 17.77
CA GLY A 215 31.81 -30.13 17.91
C GLY A 215 31.28 -31.22 16.97
N PHE A 216 31.51 -31.10 15.66
CA PHE A 216 31.17 -32.14 14.69
C PHE A 216 32.42 -32.83 14.13
N ASN A 217 32.52 -34.15 14.31
CA ASN A 217 33.53 -34.96 13.65
C ASN A 217 33.14 -35.18 12.18
N GLN A 218 33.86 -34.53 11.25
CA GLN A 218 33.75 -34.82 9.82
C GLN A 218 34.29 -36.23 9.51
N LYS A 219 33.43 -37.25 9.51
CA LYS A 219 33.63 -38.53 8.80
C LYS A 219 32.34 -39.37 8.74
N HIS A 220 31.92 -39.65 7.51
CA HIS A 220 30.83 -40.55 7.07
C HIS A 220 29.39 -40.04 7.23
N GLU A 221 28.65 -40.08 6.12
CA GLU A 221 27.23 -39.70 5.96
C GLU A 221 26.25 -40.74 6.53
N THR A 222 26.71 -41.66 7.39
CA THR A 222 25.99 -42.89 7.78
C THR A 222 26.10 -43.22 9.27
N SER A 223 26.25 -42.23 10.14
CA SER A 223 26.18 -42.41 11.60
C SER A 223 25.90 -41.09 12.30
N LEU A 224 24.63 -40.80 12.61
CA LEU A 224 24.21 -39.55 13.26
C LEU A 224 24.31 -39.65 14.80
N GLY A 225 25.55 -39.77 15.28
CA GLY A 225 25.89 -39.68 16.70
C GLY A 225 25.80 -38.25 17.24
N ILE A 226 24.60 -37.67 17.29
CA ILE A 226 24.38 -36.35 17.89
C ILE A 226 24.23 -36.51 19.42
N ASP A 227 25.30 -36.30 20.17
CA ASP A 227 25.25 -36.32 21.64
C ASP A 227 24.78 -34.96 22.19
N LEU A 228 23.46 -34.76 22.21
CA LEU A 228 22.80 -33.56 22.75
C LEU A 228 22.79 -33.51 24.30
N ASN A 229 23.46 -34.44 24.99
CA ASN A 229 23.45 -34.56 26.46
C ASN A 229 24.79 -34.13 27.10
N SER A 230 25.24 -32.90 26.87
CA SER A 230 26.24 -32.29 27.78
C SER A 230 26.03 -30.80 28.01
N SER A 231 26.12 -30.42 29.28
CA SER A 231 25.79 -29.10 29.82
C SER A 231 26.91 -28.07 29.60
N GLY A 232 26.54 -26.91 29.04
CA GLY A 232 27.20 -25.63 29.30
C GLY A 232 28.46 -25.31 28.48
N ILE A 233 28.29 -24.53 27.41
CA ILE A 233 29.38 -23.78 26.76
C ILE A 233 28.91 -22.33 26.54
N PHE A 234 29.51 -21.39 27.28
CA PHE A 234 29.44 -19.95 27.03
C PHE A 234 30.85 -19.44 26.68
N PRO A 235 31.06 -18.76 25.55
CA PRO A 235 32.30 -18.02 25.30
C PRO A 235 32.29 -16.67 26.04
N SER A 236 33.36 -16.37 26.77
CA SER A 236 33.56 -15.06 27.40
C SER A 236 34.14 -14.04 26.41
N SER A 237 33.44 -12.90 26.26
CA SER A 237 33.96 -11.57 25.90
C SER A 237 35.05 -11.46 24.82
N SER A 238 34.68 -11.02 23.60
CA SER A 238 35.28 -9.84 22.90
C SER A 238 34.90 -9.73 21.40
N ASN A 239 33.68 -9.29 21.10
CA ASN A 239 33.28 -8.48 19.91
C ASN A 239 31.74 -8.47 19.77
N GLU A 240 31.09 -7.41 20.27
CA GLU A 240 29.64 -7.40 20.56
C GLU A 240 28.71 -7.33 19.32
N GLY A 241 29.24 -7.18 18.11
CA GLY A 241 28.43 -7.07 16.88
C GLY A 241 28.14 -8.40 16.15
N ALA A 242 29.08 -9.35 16.16
CA ALA A 242 29.01 -10.57 15.33
C ALA A 242 28.61 -11.84 16.11
N LEU A 243 28.60 -11.78 17.45
CA LEU A 243 28.37 -12.94 18.32
C LEU A 243 26.91 -13.17 18.71
N VAL A 244 26.01 -12.20 18.48
CA VAL A 244 24.60 -12.26 18.93
C VAL A 244 23.76 -13.18 18.03
N TRP A 245 23.90 -13.02 16.71
CA TRP A 245 23.07 -13.74 15.74
C TRP A 245 23.37 -15.24 15.73
N ASN A 246 24.64 -15.60 15.83
CA ASN A 246 25.09 -17.00 15.90
C ASN A 246 24.49 -17.76 17.10
N ARG A 247 24.12 -17.05 18.19
CA ARG A 247 23.46 -17.63 19.37
C ARG A 247 21.95 -17.81 19.16
N GLU A 248 21.27 -16.84 18.56
CA GLU A 248 19.83 -16.90 18.30
C GLU A 248 19.48 -17.86 17.14
N LEU A 249 20.32 -17.93 16.11
CA LEU A 249 20.22 -18.93 15.04
C LEU A 249 20.43 -20.35 15.58
N LEU A 250 21.42 -20.54 16.46
CA LEU A 250 21.62 -21.81 17.16
C LEU A 250 20.42 -22.12 18.10
N GLY A 251 19.83 -21.11 18.73
CA GLY A 251 18.59 -21.22 19.51
C GLY A 251 17.40 -21.73 18.67
N LEU A 252 17.24 -21.23 17.44
CA LEU A 252 16.24 -21.70 16.49
C LEU A 252 16.48 -23.18 16.11
N ILE A 253 17.73 -23.54 15.77
CA ILE A 253 18.10 -24.92 15.42
C ILE A 253 17.84 -25.87 16.61
N ILE A 254 18.23 -25.49 17.83
CA ILE A 254 17.97 -26.27 19.05
C ILE A 254 16.47 -26.42 19.33
N SER A 255 15.67 -25.38 19.08
CA SER A 255 14.21 -25.41 19.26
C SER A 255 13.53 -26.36 18.25
N CYS A 256 14.08 -26.45 17.04
CA CYS A 256 13.65 -27.41 16.01
C CYS A 256 14.12 -28.85 16.33
N MET A 257 15.38 -29.02 16.72
CA MET A 257 16.06 -30.31 16.91
C MET A 257 16.07 -30.79 18.37
N GLN A 258 15.07 -30.40 19.16
CA GLN A 258 14.93 -30.83 20.55
C GLN A 258 14.55 -32.33 20.62
N PRO A 259 15.34 -33.21 21.28
CA PRO A 259 15.05 -34.64 21.32
C PRO A 259 13.77 -34.98 22.09
N ASP A 260 13.49 -34.26 23.18
CA ASP A 260 12.22 -34.39 23.90
C ASP A 260 11.10 -33.69 23.11
N VAL A 261 10.28 -34.47 22.43
CA VAL A 261 9.18 -33.96 21.59
C VAL A 261 8.20 -33.07 22.37
N ARG A 262 8.09 -33.22 23.70
CA ARG A 262 7.24 -32.35 24.54
C ARG A 262 7.83 -30.94 24.76
N LYS A 263 9.11 -30.75 24.44
CA LYS A 263 9.86 -29.49 24.53
C LYS A 263 10.22 -28.92 23.16
N ARG A 264 10.01 -29.67 22.08
CA ARG A 264 10.20 -29.20 20.71
C ARG A 264 9.13 -28.16 20.41
N TRP A 265 9.53 -27.09 19.74
CA TRP A 265 8.59 -26.04 19.36
C TRP A 265 7.73 -26.49 18.18
N THR A 266 6.47 -26.09 18.15
CA THR A 266 5.62 -26.24 16.97
C THR A 266 6.01 -25.21 15.90
N ALA A 267 5.56 -25.40 14.65
CA ALA A 267 5.82 -24.44 13.58
C ALA A 267 5.29 -23.03 13.95
N GLU A 268 4.10 -22.97 14.54
CA GLU A 268 3.47 -21.74 15.05
C GLU A 268 4.31 -21.05 16.14
N GLN A 269 4.91 -21.81 17.07
CA GLN A 269 5.84 -21.24 18.06
C GLN A 269 7.13 -20.73 17.41
N LEU A 270 7.64 -21.42 16.38
CA LEU A 270 8.86 -21.03 15.67
C LEU A 270 8.68 -19.74 14.85
N VAL A 271 7.50 -19.46 14.29
CA VAL A 271 7.21 -18.17 13.62
C VAL A 271 7.48 -16.98 14.56
N HIS A 272 7.25 -17.14 15.86
CA HIS A 272 7.46 -16.12 16.89
C HIS A 272 8.83 -16.23 17.58
N HIS A 273 9.83 -16.85 16.94
CA HIS A 273 11.18 -16.94 17.49
C HIS A 273 11.89 -15.56 17.47
N PRO A 274 12.52 -15.09 18.58
CA PRO A 274 13.09 -13.72 18.70
C PRO A 274 14.09 -13.31 17.62
N LEU A 275 14.73 -14.29 16.97
CA LEU A 275 15.60 -14.11 15.81
C LEU A 275 14.92 -13.33 14.66
N PHE A 276 13.62 -13.53 14.45
CA PHE A 276 12.89 -12.91 13.35
C PHE A 276 12.50 -11.45 13.64
N ASP A 277 12.11 -11.14 14.88
CA ASP A 277 11.87 -9.77 15.33
C ASP A 277 13.13 -8.89 15.21
N GLN A 278 14.29 -9.44 15.59
CA GLN A 278 15.58 -8.75 15.49
C GLN A 278 15.98 -8.45 14.04
N MET A 279 15.61 -9.32 13.09
CA MET A 279 15.83 -9.08 11.66
C MET A 279 14.99 -7.93 11.13
N GLN A 280 13.72 -7.84 11.56
CA GLN A 280 12.83 -6.76 11.16
C GLN A 280 13.34 -5.40 11.69
N LEU A 281 13.65 -5.32 12.99
CA LEU A 281 14.26 -4.15 13.65
C LEU A 281 15.65 -3.76 13.11
N LYS A 282 16.32 -4.64 12.36
CA LYS A 282 17.57 -4.33 11.66
C LYS A 282 17.30 -3.76 10.27
N ARG A 283 16.40 -4.37 9.48
CA ARG A 283 15.95 -3.80 8.19
C ARG A 283 15.43 -2.37 8.34
N GLU A 284 14.63 -2.11 9.36
CA GLU A 284 14.08 -0.77 9.65
C GLU A 284 15.19 0.26 9.94
N ARG A 285 16.30 -0.15 10.57
CA ARG A 285 17.47 0.72 10.79
C ARG A 285 18.32 0.90 9.55
N ASP A 286 18.58 -0.16 8.79
CA ASP A 286 19.37 -0.10 7.56
C ASP A 286 18.69 0.84 6.54
N ILE A 287 17.35 0.81 6.43
CA ILE A 287 16.55 1.75 5.62
C ILE A 287 16.68 3.20 6.14
N PHE A 288 16.67 3.40 7.46
CA PHE A 288 16.74 4.72 8.09
C PHE A 288 18.10 5.41 7.87
N ASP A 289 19.19 4.64 7.83
CA ASP A 289 20.53 5.17 7.55
C ASP A 289 20.75 5.41 6.03
N GLU A 290 20.21 4.58 5.13
CA GLU A 290 20.23 4.85 3.68
C GLU A 290 19.47 6.15 3.31
N GLU A 291 18.34 6.44 3.95
CA GLU A 291 17.59 7.69 3.77
C GLU A 291 18.35 8.96 4.21
N LYS A 292 19.36 8.79 5.07
CA LYS A 292 20.08 9.89 5.72
C LYS A 292 21.27 10.36 4.88
N GLU A 293 21.94 9.45 4.17
CA GLU A 293 23.01 9.81 3.22
C GLU A 293 22.49 10.49 1.94
N LEU A 294 21.25 10.21 1.52
CA LEU A 294 20.65 10.83 0.33
C LEU A 294 20.37 12.35 0.44
N LYS A 295 20.50 12.95 1.64
CA LYS A 295 20.09 14.35 1.92
C LYS A 295 21.29 15.32 2.08
N GLY A 296 22.28 15.23 1.17
CA GLY A 296 23.39 16.19 1.04
C GLY A 296 23.02 17.49 0.27
N PRO A 297 23.73 18.62 0.49
CA PRO A 297 23.32 19.93 -0.03
C PRO A 297 23.67 20.16 -1.52
N VAL A 298 22.64 20.43 -2.33
CA VAL A 298 22.75 20.70 -3.78
C VAL A 298 23.47 22.04 -4.07
N LYS A 299 24.57 21.99 -4.82
CA LYS A 299 25.26 23.20 -5.34
C LYS A 299 24.70 23.63 -6.71
N LYS A 300 24.36 24.91 -6.85
CA LYS A 300 23.95 25.56 -8.11
C LYS A 300 25.05 25.46 -9.19
N LYS A 301 24.67 25.18 -10.44
CA LYS A 301 25.42 25.57 -11.64
C LYS A 301 24.51 26.11 -12.76
N SER A 302 25.13 26.80 -13.71
CA SER A 302 24.54 27.83 -14.57
C SER A 302 24.16 27.36 -15.98
N LYS A 303 23.37 28.19 -16.67
CA LYS A 303 23.00 28.10 -18.10
C LYS A 303 24.21 27.92 -19.03
N LEU A 304 24.03 27.16 -20.11
CA LEU A 304 24.50 27.53 -21.47
C LEU A 304 23.59 26.89 -22.56
N SER A 305 23.92 27.07 -23.84
CA SER A 305 22.98 27.25 -24.96
C SER A 305 22.77 26.07 -25.93
N THR A 306 21.83 26.30 -26.85
CA THR A 306 21.35 25.49 -27.99
C THR A 306 22.41 25.04 -29.02
N GLY A 307 22.19 23.90 -29.68
CA GLY A 307 22.84 23.52 -30.95
C GLY A 307 22.69 22.05 -31.39
N ASP A 308 21.88 21.84 -32.44
CA ASP A 308 21.96 20.81 -33.51
C ASP A 308 21.73 19.29 -33.25
N GLU A 309 21.59 18.57 -34.37
CA GLU A 309 20.66 17.43 -34.56
C GLU A 309 21.31 16.03 -34.67
N HIS A 310 20.46 15.01 -34.46
CA HIS A 310 20.50 13.63 -34.99
C HIS A 310 21.85 12.87 -35.11
N LYS A 311 22.05 11.86 -34.22
CA LYS A 311 22.70 10.58 -34.56
C LYS A 311 22.44 9.45 -33.54
N VAL A 312 22.57 8.21 -34.00
CA VAL A 312 22.45 6.92 -33.28
C VAL A 312 23.74 6.12 -33.56
N TYR A 313 24.29 5.24 -32.71
CA TYR A 313 23.84 4.62 -31.45
C TYR A 313 24.97 4.67 -30.40
N GLY A 314 24.65 4.37 -29.12
CA GLY A 314 25.67 3.91 -28.15
C GLY A 314 25.28 4.01 -26.68
N LEU A 315 25.29 2.89 -25.95
CA LEU A 315 25.37 2.89 -24.49
C LEU A 315 26.80 3.22 -24.07
N GLU A 316 26.98 4.16 -23.14
CA GLU A 316 28.12 4.16 -22.22
C GLU A 316 27.71 4.71 -20.85
N SER A 317 28.30 4.16 -19.79
CA SER A 317 27.79 4.25 -18.42
C SER A 317 28.29 5.49 -17.66
N SER A 318 27.37 6.20 -16.98
CA SER A 318 27.76 7.12 -15.91
C SER A 318 27.84 6.38 -14.57
N LYS A 319 29.02 6.38 -13.95
CA LYS A 319 29.22 5.86 -12.59
C LYS A 319 28.74 6.87 -11.56
N ASP A 320 27.49 6.76 -11.14
CA ASP A 320 26.95 7.47 -9.97
C ASP A 320 26.13 6.47 -9.12
N PRO A 321 26.52 6.18 -7.86
CA PRO A 321 25.84 5.15 -7.05
C PRO A 321 24.36 5.45 -6.76
N ALA A 322 23.95 6.71 -6.81
CA ALA A 322 22.61 7.17 -6.44
C ALA A 322 21.53 6.90 -7.51
N ASN A 323 21.83 6.16 -8.59
CA ASN A 323 20.91 6.00 -9.73
C ASN A 323 20.82 4.56 -10.26
N ARG A 324 20.71 3.58 -9.36
CA ARG A 324 20.45 2.17 -9.71
C ARG A 324 19.01 1.97 -10.21
N VAL A 325 18.81 2.12 -11.52
CA VAL A 325 17.67 1.53 -12.23
C VAL A 325 18.21 0.71 -13.38
N PRO A 326 17.97 -0.62 -13.34
CA PRO A 326 17.15 -1.19 -14.39
C PRO A 326 16.07 -2.11 -13.80
N HIS A 327 15.01 -1.53 -13.25
CA HIS A 327 13.72 -2.22 -13.26
C HIS A 327 13.24 -2.26 -14.71
N ILE A 328 13.52 -3.36 -15.39
CA ILE A 328 12.85 -3.69 -16.64
C ILE A 328 11.36 -3.80 -16.29
N VAL A 329 10.56 -2.84 -16.76
CA VAL A 329 9.11 -2.89 -16.62
C VAL A 329 8.62 -4.13 -17.37
N PRO A 330 7.86 -5.04 -16.73
CA PRO A 330 7.37 -6.25 -17.38
C PRO A 330 6.64 -5.91 -18.68
N GLU A 331 6.93 -6.64 -19.76
CA GLU A 331 6.37 -6.34 -21.10
C GLU A 331 4.84 -6.28 -21.06
N ARG A 332 4.21 -7.16 -20.29
CA ARG A 332 2.77 -7.17 -20.00
C ARG A 332 2.21 -5.83 -19.48
N CYS A 333 2.94 -5.07 -18.67
CA CYS A 333 2.52 -3.73 -18.23
C CYS A 333 2.48 -2.73 -19.40
N ILE A 334 3.47 -2.82 -20.29
CA ILE A 334 3.58 -1.99 -21.51
C ILE A 334 2.49 -2.40 -22.52
N GLU A 335 2.27 -3.70 -22.69
CA GLU A 335 1.18 -4.24 -23.51
C GLU A 335 -0.18 -3.80 -23.00
N HIS A 336 -0.41 -3.79 -21.69
CA HIS A 336 -1.69 -3.39 -21.13
C HIS A 336 -2.00 -1.90 -21.36
N CYS A 337 -0.98 -1.06 -21.58
CA CYS A 337 -1.18 0.31 -22.05
C CYS A 337 -1.85 0.37 -23.44
N LYS A 338 -1.83 -0.72 -24.23
CA LYS A 338 -2.58 -0.86 -25.49
C LYS A 338 -4.11 -0.86 -25.28
N LEU A 339 -4.65 -0.82 -24.07
CA LEU A 339 -6.07 -0.51 -23.86
C LEU A 339 -6.41 0.97 -24.06
N PHE A 340 -5.48 1.90 -23.83
CA PHE A 340 -5.78 3.34 -23.80
C PHE A 340 -5.75 3.95 -25.21
N LEU A 341 -6.91 4.42 -25.68
CA LEU A 341 -7.07 5.06 -26.99
C LEU A 341 -6.11 6.24 -27.20
N PRO A 342 -5.74 6.59 -28.45
CA PRO A 342 -4.92 7.76 -28.74
C PRO A 342 -5.53 9.03 -28.12
N ASN A 343 -4.72 9.76 -27.34
CA ASN A 343 -5.13 10.95 -26.56
C ASN A 343 -6.12 10.71 -25.41
N SER A 344 -6.50 9.46 -25.07
CA SER A 344 -7.26 9.20 -23.85
C SER A 344 -6.43 9.51 -22.60
N GLU A 345 -7.08 10.12 -21.61
CA GLU A 345 -6.45 10.57 -20.37
C GLU A 345 -6.84 9.67 -19.18
N PHE A 346 -5.84 9.15 -18.49
CA PHE A 346 -5.99 8.28 -17.32
C PHE A 346 -5.22 8.81 -16.10
N GLY A 347 -5.61 8.31 -14.92
CA GLY A 347 -4.88 8.53 -13.66
C GLY A 347 -3.78 7.50 -13.46
N LYS A 348 -2.78 7.83 -12.65
CA LYS A 348 -1.70 6.91 -12.27
C LYS A 348 -2.26 5.65 -11.60
N ASP A 349 -3.10 5.86 -10.57
CA ASP A 349 -3.71 4.81 -9.76
C ASP A 349 -4.57 3.87 -10.61
N LYS A 350 -5.35 4.41 -11.57
CA LYS A 350 -6.18 3.61 -12.49
C LYS A 350 -5.36 2.59 -13.29
N LEU A 351 -4.24 3.01 -13.88
CA LEU A 351 -3.39 2.09 -14.65
C LEU A 351 -2.73 1.04 -13.74
N VAL A 352 -2.26 1.46 -12.56
CA VAL A 352 -1.63 0.54 -11.60
C VAL A 352 -2.63 -0.48 -11.07
N GLN A 353 -3.85 -0.08 -10.71
CA GLN A 353 -4.91 -0.98 -10.24
C GLN A 353 -5.34 -1.98 -11.33
N MET A 354 -5.40 -1.57 -12.60
CA MET A 354 -5.61 -2.48 -13.72
C MET A 354 -4.45 -3.47 -13.88
N TRP A 355 -3.19 -3.03 -13.70
CA TRP A 355 -2.04 -3.95 -13.68
C TRP A 355 -2.07 -4.93 -12.49
N VAL A 356 -2.58 -4.53 -11.32
CA VAL A 356 -2.78 -5.47 -10.20
C VAL A 356 -3.83 -6.52 -10.57
N ALA A 357 -5.00 -6.09 -11.06
CA ALA A 357 -6.13 -6.95 -11.43
C ALA A 357 -5.83 -7.98 -12.55
N GLU A 358 -4.91 -7.65 -13.45
CA GLU A 358 -4.45 -8.51 -14.54
C GLU A 358 -3.12 -9.24 -14.21
N ASP A 359 -2.78 -9.35 -12.91
CA ASP A 359 -1.56 -10.01 -12.38
C ASP A 359 -0.24 -9.50 -13.02
N CYS A 360 -0.20 -8.29 -13.60
CA CYS A 360 0.91 -7.77 -14.40
C CYS A 360 2.15 -7.37 -13.61
N ILE A 361 2.03 -7.20 -12.29
CA ILE A 361 3.12 -6.76 -11.41
C ILE A 361 3.96 -7.95 -10.93
N GLU A 362 5.29 -7.82 -10.96
CA GLU A 362 6.22 -8.83 -10.43
C GLU A 362 6.75 -8.37 -9.07
N LEU A 363 6.15 -8.87 -7.99
CA LEU A 363 6.67 -8.67 -6.63
C LEU A 363 8.06 -9.27 -6.48
N ARG A 364 8.95 -8.64 -5.70
CA ARG A 364 10.32 -9.14 -5.43
C ARG A 364 10.63 -9.28 -3.93
N VAL A 365 9.60 -9.64 -3.15
CA VAL A 365 9.50 -9.77 -1.67
C VAL A 365 9.00 -8.50 -0.96
N ALA A 366 8.06 -8.69 -0.03
CA ALA A 366 7.58 -7.77 1.03
C ALA A 366 7.03 -6.37 0.66
N GLU A 367 6.97 -5.99 -0.62
CA GLU A 367 6.36 -4.73 -1.05
C GLU A 367 4.87 -4.87 -1.42
N ARG A 368 4.07 -3.81 -1.19
CA ARG A 368 2.71 -3.68 -1.75
C ARG A 368 2.77 -3.65 -3.28
N MET A 369 1.84 -4.33 -3.94
CA MET A 369 1.81 -4.41 -5.42
C MET A 369 1.69 -3.02 -6.04
N GLU A 370 0.92 -2.14 -5.40
CA GLU A 370 0.69 -0.76 -5.81
C GLU A 370 2.01 0.03 -5.82
N ASN A 371 2.89 -0.15 -4.84
CA ASN A 371 4.20 0.52 -4.78
C ASN A 371 5.10 0.09 -5.96
N VAL A 372 5.17 -1.21 -6.23
CA VAL A 372 5.91 -1.74 -7.39
C VAL A 372 5.31 -1.20 -8.69
N GLY A 373 3.98 -1.19 -8.84
CA GLY A 373 3.27 -0.63 -9.98
C GLY A 373 3.53 0.87 -10.16
N TYR A 374 3.57 1.66 -9.09
CA TYR A 374 3.94 3.07 -9.14
C TYR A 374 5.39 3.26 -9.61
N SER A 375 6.32 2.41 -9.19
CA SER A 375 7.71 2.44 -9.68
C SER A 375 7.81 2.16 -11.18
N TYR A 376 7.03 1.21 -11.69
CA TYR A 376 6.96 0.89 -13.11
C TYR A 376 6.33 2.04 -13.92
N PHE A 377 5.27 2.63 -13.39
CA PHE A 377 4.62 3.80 -13.99
C PHE A 377 5.60 4.97 -14.13
N ASP A 378 6.36 5.29 -13.08
CA ASP A 378 7.32 6.39 -13.10
C ASP A 378 8.52 6.10 -14.03
N ALA A 379 8.91 4.83 -14.20
CA ALA A 379 9.85 4.43 -15.24
C ALA A 379 9.29 4.65 -16.66
N LEU A 380 8.04 4.26 -16.94
CA LEU A 380 7.40 4.51 -18.24
C LEU A 380 7.20 6.01 -18.54
N VAL A 381 7.04 6.84 -17.51
CA VAL A 381 7.05 8.31 -17.63
C VAL A 381 8.45 8.84 -17.96
N ARG A 382 9.50 8.30 -17.33
CA ARG A 382 10.90 8.67 -17.62
C ARG A 382 11.31 8.33 -19.06
N GLU A 383 10.93 7.15 -19.54
CA GLU A 383 11.17 6.69 -20.92
C GLU A 383 10.21 7.32 -21.96
N LYS A 384 9.31 8.20 -21.52
CA LYS A 384 8.31 8.91 -22.35
C LYS A 384 7.34 7.99 -23.10
N VAL A 385 7.15 6.75 -22.64
CA VAL A 385 6.09 5.84 -23.12
C VAL A 385 4.73 6.34 -22.63
N ILE A 386 4.69 6.83 -21.39
CA ILE A 386 3.57 7.59 -20.81
C ILE A 386 4.02 9.04 -20.67
N VAL A 387 3.14 10.00 -20.95
CA VAL A 387 3.47 11.44 -20.78
C VAL A 387 2.40 12.18 -19.97
N PRO A 388 2.80 13.16 -19.15
CA PRO A 388 1.86 14.04 -18.45
C PRO A 388 1.02 14.84 -19.46
N SER A 389 -0.29 14.95 -19.21
CA SER A 389 -1.24 15.70 -20.05
C SER A 389 -1.70 17.00 -19.38
N LYS A 390 -2.47 16.91 -18.29
CA LYS A 390 -2.99 18.07 -17.54
C LYS A 390 -3.20 17.77 -16.06
N PHE A 391 -3.10 18.79 -15.21
CA PHE A 391 -3.49 18.68 -13.80
C PHE A 391 -4.99 18.89 -13.64
N ASP A 392 -5.70 17.86 -13.18
CA ASP A 392 -7.12 17.93 -12.83
C ASP A 392 -7.28 18.68 -11.51
N LYS A 393 -7.76 19.93 -11.57
CA LYS A 393 -7.98 20.77 -10.38
C LYS A 393 -9.12 20.29 -9.49
N VAL A 394 -10.10 19.56 -10.04
CA VAL A 394 -11.27 19.08 -9.28
C VAL A 394 -10.84 17.93 -8.39
N HIS A 395 -10.13 16.96 -8.96
CA HIS A 395 -9.67 15.76 -8.25
C HIS A 395 -8.24 15.88 -7.68
N ARG A 396 -7.57 17.01 -7.91
CA ARG A 396 -6.18 17.32 -7.51
C ARG A 396 -5.17 16.27 -8.01
N GLU A 397 -5.36 15.79 -9.23
CA GLU A 397 -4.71 14.60 -9.76
C GLU A 397 -3.99 14.93 -11.08
N MET A 398 -2.77 14.44 -11.28
CA MET A 398 -2.10 14.56 -12.57
C MET A 398 -2.68 13.52 -13.55
N LYS A 399 -3.16 13.96 -14.72
CA LYS A 399 -3.62 13.06 -15.79
C LYS A 399 -2.53 12.81 -16.80
N TYR A 400 -2.45 11.57 -17.26
CA TYR A 400 -1.44 11.06 -18.18
C TYR A 400 -2.11 10.53 -19.45
N LYS A 401 -1.33 10.45 -20.52
CA LYS A 401 -1.72 9.85 -21.79
C LYS A 401 -0.60 8.96 -22.32
N PHE A 402 -0.96 7.95 -23.10
CA PHE A 402 0.02 7.11 -23.79
C PHE A 402 0.66 7.86 -24.95
N ASN A 403 1.96 7.71 -25.16
CA ASN A 403 2.69 8.41 -26.22
C ASN A 403 2.59 7.67 -27.56
N THR A 404 1.55 7.99 -28.31
CA THR A 404 1.28 7.39 -29.63
C THR A 404 2.32 7.72 -30.69
N CYS A 405 3.24 8.66 -30.46
CA CYS A 405 4.32 8.96 -31.41
C CYS A 405 5.35 7.82 -31.53
N GLN A 406 5.34 6.84 -30.60
CA GLN A 406 6.22 5.68 -30.58
C GLN A 406 5.55 4.38 -31.07
N VAL A 407 4.24 4.37 -31.32
CA VAL A 407 3.48 3.15 -31.66
C VAL A 407 2.59 3.39 -32.88
N SER A 408 2.84 2.64 -33.95
CA SER A 408 2.01 2.66 -35.16
C SER A 408 0.67 1.95 -34.95
N ASP A 409 -0.43 2.53 -35.47
CA ASP A 409 -1.80 2.03 -35.24
C ASP A 409 -1.98 0.53 -35.53
N GLY A 410 -1.29 0.00 -36.55
CA GLY A 410 -1.34 -1.41 -36.92
C GLY A 410 -0.81 -2.40 -35.86
N LEU A 411 -0.08 -1.94 -34.84
CA LEU A 411 0.39 -2.75 -33.70
C LEU A 411 -0.59 -2.77 -32.51
N LEU A 412 -1.63 -1.92 -32.52
CA LEU A 412 -2.58 -1.78 -31.41
C LEU A 412 -3.69 -2.84 -31.44
N ASN A 413 -3.88 -3.52 -32.58
CA ASN A 413 -4.83 -4.62 -32.80
C ASN A 413 -4.10 -5.96 -33.08
N GLN A 414 -3.01 -6.24 -32.34
CA GLN A 414 -2.21 -7.46 -32.44
C GLN A 414 -2.15 -8.20 -31.11
N GLY A 415 -2.05 -9.53 -31.18
CA GLY A 415 -2.08 -10.40 -30.00
C GLY A 415 -3.46 -10.46 -29.35
N ASN A 416 -3.48 -10.49 -28.02
CA ASN A 416 -4.69 -10.66 -27.21
C ASN A 416 -5.50 -9.36 -27.01
N TYR A 417 -5.01 -8.24 -27.57
CA TYR A 417 -5.61 -6.91 -27.43
C TYR A 417 -6.39 -6.52 -28.70
N LEU A 418 -7.61 -6.03 -28.51
CA LEU A 418 -8.48 -5.56 -29.59
C LEU A 418 -9.10 -4.21 -29.24
N ARG A 419 -8.99 -3.25 -30.16
CA ARG A 419 -9.70 -1.97 -30.13
C ARG A 419 -10.78 -1.96 -31.20
N ILE A 420 -12.03 -1.77 -30.78
CA ILE A 420 -13.17 -1.63 -31.70
C ILE A 420 -13.60 -0.17 -31.73
N ASN A 421 -13.44 0.44 -32.90
CA ASN A 421 -14.07 1.71 -33.25
C ASN A 421 -15.43 1.42 -33.89
N ALA A 422 -16.43 2.26 -33.65
CA ALA A 422 -17.86 2.05 -33.94
C ALA A 422 -18.28 1.89 -35.43
N CYS A 423 -17.40 1.46 -36.34
CA CYS A 423 -17.68 1.28 -37.78
C CYS A 423 -17.21 -0.05 -38.38
N GLU A 424 -16.41 -0.88 -37.69
CA GLU A 424 -15.81 -2.11 -38.27
C GLU A 424 -16.18 -3.40 -37.51
N LEU A 425 -17.47 -3.73 -37.50
CA LEU A 425 -17.99 -4.97 -36.91
C LEU A 425 -17.65 -6.24 -37.72
N GLY A 426 -17.27 -6.11 -38.99
CA GLY A 426 -17.10 -7.22 -39.93
C GLY A 426 -15.86 -8.11 -39.72
N THR A 427 -14.87 -7.64 -38.95
CA THR A 427 -13.52 -8.25 -38.87
C THR A 427 -13.09 -8.55 -37.43
N ILE A 428 -14.05 -8.68 -36.51
CA ILE A 428 -13.80 -8.90 -35.08
C ILE A 428 -13.19 -10.29 -34.85
N ARG A 429 -11.94 -10.31 -34.37
CA ARG A 429 -11.30 -11.49 -33.79
C ARG A 429 -11.96 -11.78 -32.43
N ARG A 430 -12.42 -13.01 -32.24
CA ARG A 430 -13.21 -13.44 -31.07
C ARG A 430 -12.34 -14.06 -29.97
N GLU A 431 -11.05 -14.19 -30.25
CA GLU A 431 -9.98 -14.74 -29.43
C GLU A 431 -9.28 -13.65 -28.57
N ALA A 432 -9.73 -12.40 -28.63
CA ALA A 432 -9.14 -11.31 -27.84
C ALA A 432 -9.55 -11.42 -26.36
N LEU A 433 -8.55 -11.37 -25.47
CA LEU A 433 -8.74 -11.38 -24.01
C LEU A 433 -8.96 -9.97 -23.45
N HIS A 434 -8.49 -8.94 -24.15
CA HIS A 434 -8.53 -7.55 -23.68
C HIS A 434 -9.16 -6.65 -24.74
N LEU A 435 -10.36 -6.12 -24.44
CA LEU A 435 -11.18 -5.36 -25.38
C LEU A 435 -11.37 -3.92 -24.91
N THR A 436 -10.98 -2.95 -25.74
CA THR A 436 -11.41 -1.56 -25.64
C THR A 436 -12.44 -1.25 -26.71
N TRP A 437 -13.62 -0.81 -26.31
CA TRP A 437 -14.69 -0.41 -27.22
C TRP A 437 -14.89 1.11 -27.19
N GLN A 438 -14.56 1.78 -28.29
CA GLN A 438 -14.88 3.20 -28.47
C GLN A 438 -16.28 3.33 -29.07
N CYS A 439 -17.26 3.59 -28.21
CA CYS A 439 -18.66 3.60 -28.60
C CYS A 439 -19.15 5.00 -28.96
N LYS A 440 -19.87 5.12 -30.09
CA LYS A 440 -20.72 6.29 -30.36
C LYS A 440 -22.14 6.12 -29.80
N LYS A 441 -22.55 4.88 -29.53
CA LYS A 441 -23.86 4.48 -29.02
C LYS A 441 -23.79 3.03 -28.55
N ILE A 442 -24.00 2.79 -27.26
CA ILE A 442 -24.22 1.43 -26.75
C ILE A 442 -25.61 0.98 -27.26
N ASP A 443 -25.74 -0.20 -27.87
CA ASP A 443 -27.03 -0.77 -28.26
C ASP A 443 -27.03 -2.31 -28.33
N GLN A 444 -28.14 -2.91 -28.78
CA GLN A 444 -28.30 -4.36 -28.84
C GLN A 444 -27.18 -5.05 -29.63
N THR A 445 -26.64 -4.43 -30.67
CA THR A 445 -25.57 -5.02 -31.49
C THR A 445 -24.26 -5.13 -30.71
N PHE A 446 -23.96 -4.18 -29.82
CA PHE A 446 -22.83 -4.26 -28.90
C PHE A 446 -22.98 -5.44 -27.93
N PHE A 447 -24.17 -5.63 -27.35
CA PHE A 447 -24.44 -6.74 -26.43
C PHE A 447 -24.40 -8.10 -27.14
N ASP A 448 -24.95 -8.19 -28.35
CA ASP A 448 -24.92 -9.42 -29.16
C ASP A 448 -23.50 -9.79 -29.61
N VAL A 449 -22.64 -8.79 -29.86
CA VAL A 449 -21.21 -8.99 -30.14
C VAL A 449 -20.46 -9.45 -28.87
N LEU A 450 -20.65 -8.79 -27.72
CA LEU A 450 -20.01 -9.15 -26.45
C LEU A 450 -20.26 -10.61 -26.06
N LYS A 451 -21.48 -11.14 -26.29
CA LYS A 451 -21.85 -12.54 -26.01
C LYS A 451 -20.97 -13.59 -26.71
N ASN A 452 -20.17 -13.21 -27.70
CA ASN A 452 -19.25 -14.11 -28.41
C ASN A 452 -17.86 -14.22 -27.77
N PHE A 453 -17.46 -13.29 -26.89
CA PHE A 453 -16.15 -13.32 -26.23
C PHE A 453 -16.20 -14.18 -24.98
N LYS A 454 -15.81 -15.46 -25.12
CA LYS A 454 -15.92 -16.44 -24.02
C LYS A 454 -14.81 -16.36 -22.98
N GLU A 455 -13.64 -15.83 -23.34
CA GLU A 455 -12.44 -15.78 -22.50
C GLU A 455 -12.01 -14.34 -22.19
N LEU A 456 -12.95 -13.37 -22.26
CA LEU A 456 -12.63 -11.97 -22.05
C LEU A 456 -12.17 -11.71 -20.61
N HIS A 457 -10.97 -11.19 -20.43
CA HIS A 457 -10.38 -10.77 -19.16
C HIS A 457 -10.62 -9.28 -18.89
N THR A 458 -10.46 -8.42 -19.90
CA THR A 458 -10.66 -6.97 -19.75
C THR A 458 -11.71 -6.43 -20.72
N LEU A 459 -12.65 -5.64 -20.22
CA LEU A 459 -13.59 -4.84 -21.01
C LEU A 459 -13.52 -3.38 -20.57
N VAL A 460 -13.07 -2.51 -21.47
CA VAL A 460 -13.11 -1.04 -21.30
C VAL A 460 -14.09 -0.45 -22.31
N VAL A 461 -15.13 0.23 -21.82
CA VAL A 461 -16.08 0.98 -22.66
C VAL A 461 -15.78 2.47 -22.54
N ASN A 462 -15.50 3.12 -23.66
CA ASN A 462 -15.20 4.55 -23.72
C ASN A 462 -16.25 5.24 -24.60
N GLU A 463 -17.10 6.06 -23.97
CA GLU A 463 -18.23 6.74 -24.63
C GLU A 463 -17.77 8.06 -25.26
N GLY A 464 -18.01 8.21 -26.57
CA GLY A 464 -17.57 9.36 -27.36
C GLY A 464 -18.67 10.33 -27.80
N CYS A 465 -19.93 10.06 -27.51
CA CYS A 465 -21.06 10.95 -27.85
C CYS A 465 -22.31 10.66 -26.99
N SER A 466 -23.35 11.48 -27.13
CA SER A 466 -24.30 11.84 -26.06
C SER A 466 -25.67 11.13 -26.04
N ASP A 467 -25.85 9.99 -26.71
CA ASP A 467 -27.19 9.38 -26.87
C ASP A 467 -27.37 8.07 -26.07
N LEU A 468 -28.50 8.01 -25.37
CA LEU A 468 -28.67 7.33 -24.08
C LEU A 468 -28.90 5.82 -24.16
N ILE A 469 -28.03 5.03 -23.52
CA ILE A 469 -28.44 3.84 -22.76
C ILE A 469 -28.17 4.07 -21.28
N THR A 470 -29.24 4.09 -20.50
CA THR A 470 -29.22 4.18 -19.03
C THR A 470 -29.32 2.82 -18.35
N VAL A 471 -29.70 1.76 -19.07
CA VAL A 471 -29.97 0.41 -18.51
C VAL A 471 -29.30 -0.67 -19.35
N LEU A 472 -28.46 -1.50 -18.72
CA LEU A 472 -27.86 -2.67 -19.37
C LEU A 472 -28.83 -3.88 -19.38
N PRO A 473 -28.82 -4.74 -20.42
CA PRO A 473 -29.62 -5.97 -20.43
C PRO A 473 -29.31 -6.89 -19.26
N HIS A 474 -30.35 -7.51 -18.68
CA HIS A 474 -30.22 -8.39 -17.51
C HIS A 474 -29.34 -9.64 -17.71
N ASP A 475 -29.01 -10.01 -18.94
CA ASP A 475 -28.22 -11.20 -19.27
C ASP A 475 -26.76 -10.90 -19.68
N ILE A 476 -26.39 -9.62 -19.79
CA ILE A 476 -25.12 -9.16 -20.37
C ILE A 476 -23.87 -9.82 -19.76
N PHE A 477 -23.87 -10.04 -18.44
CA PHE A 477 -22.71 -10.55 -17.71
C PHE A 477 -22.68 -12.08 -17.56
N LEU A 478 -23.71 -12.81 -18.00
CA LEU A 478 -23.81 -14.27 -17.77
C LEU A 478 -22.75 -15.11 -18.50
N GLY A 479 -22.20 -14.58 -19.60
CA GLY A 479 -21.17 -15.23 -20.41
C GLY A 479 -19.72 -14.85 -20.07
N LEU A 480 -19.50 -13.72 -19.37
CA LEU A 480 -18.17 -13.09 -19.20
C LEU A 480 -17.44 -13.58 -17.94
N ARG A 481 -17.42 -14.90 -17.69
CA ARG A 481 -17.01 -15.47 -16.39
C ARG A 481 -15.54 -15.28 -16.02
N PHE A 482 -14.68 -15.09 -17.02
CA PHE A 482 -13.24 -14.85 -16.86
C PHE A 482 -12.87 -13.37 -16.74
N LEU A 483 -13.87 -12.47 -16.74
CA LEU A 483 -13.63 -11.03 -16.71
C LEU A 483 -13.03 -10.64 -15.35
N ARG A 484 -11.83 -10.07 -15.40
CA ARG A 484 -11.04 -9.54 -14.28
C ARG A 484 -11.18 -8.03 -14.16
N THR A 485 -11.28 -7.32 -15.29
CA THR A 485 -11.33 -5.86 -15.35
C THR A 485 -12.54 -5.40 -16.15
N LEU A 486 -13.44 -4.65 -15.50
CA LEU A 486 -14.60 -4.02 -16.13
C LEU A 486 -14.57 -2.51 -15.88
N ASP A 487 -14.37 -1.74 -16.94
CA ASP A 487 -14.39 -0.28 -16.92
C ASP A 487 -15.59 0.22 -17.75
N LEU A 488 -16.57 0.77 -17.03
CA LEU A 488 -17.77 1.43 -17.54
C LEU A 488 -17.79 2.91 -17.10
N SER A 489 -16.64 3.47 -16.74
CA SER A 489 -16.52 4.86 -16.28
C SER A 489 -16.94 5.87 -17.35
N ARG A 490 -17.53 6.98 -16.88
CA ARG A 490 -18.04 8.10 -17.70
C ARG A 490 -19.11 7.71 -18.74
N THR A 491 -19.77 6.56 -18.56
CA THR A 491 -20.95 6.19 -19.35
C THR A 491 -22.23 6.78 -18.75
N HIS A 492 -23.31 6.83 -19.53
CA HIS A 492 -24.63 7.28 -19.07
C HIS A 492 -25.47 6.24 -18.31
N ILE A 493 -24.86 5.15 -17.80
CA ILE A 493 -25.58 4.05 -17.14
C ILE A 493 -26.12 4.48 -15.76
N GLU A 494 -27.43 4.31 -15.54
CA GLU A 494 -28.12 4.58 -14.27
C GLU A 494 -28.39 3.31 -13.45
N GLU A 495 -28.51 2.14 -14.10
CA GLU A 495 -28.88 0.87 -13.47
C GLU A 495 -27.98 -0.30 -13.92
N ILE A 496 -27.45 -1.03 -12.94
CA ILE A 496 -26.59 -2.20 -13.14
C ILE A 496 -27.38 -3.48 -12.84
N PRO A 497 -27.46 -4.45 -13.79
CA PRO A 497 -28.22 -5.67 -13.60
C PRO A 497 -27.57 -6.61 -12.59
N GLY A 498 -28.39 -7.33 -11.82
CA GLY A 498 -27.93 -8.28 -10.80
C GLY A 498 -27.10 -9.45 -11.34
N SER A 499 -27.02 -9.65 -12.66
CA SER A 499 -26.07 -10.56 -13.31
C SER A 499 -24.60 -10.18 -13.10
N ILE A 500 -24.29 -8.96 -12.63
CA ILE A 500 -22.91 -8.55 -12.31
C ILE A 500 -22.26 -9.54 -11.32
N GLY A 501 -23.01 -10.05 -10.35
CA GLY A 501 -22.58 -11.09 -9.40
C GLY A 501 -22.39 -12.50 -10.01
N LYS A 502 -22.14 -12.59 -11.32
CA LYS A 502 -21.63 -13.77 -12.05
C LYS A 502 -20.23 -13.57 -12.63
N LEU A 503 -19.66 -12.38 -12.47
CA LEU A 503 -18.27 -12.08 -12.78
C LEU A 503 -17.39 -12.49 -11.57
N GLU A 504 -17.38 -13.79 -11.25
CA GLU A 504 -16.75 -14.34 -10.04
C GLU A 504 -15.21 -14.14 -10.05
N SER A 505 -14.60 -13.92 -11.23
CA SER A 505 -13.18 -13.59 -11.41
C SER A 505 -12.85 -12.10 -11.34
N LEU A 506 -13.83 -11.21 -11.13
CA LEU A 506 -13.64 -9.76 -11.26
C LEU A 506 -12.79 -9.19 -10.12
N GLN A 507 -11.70 -8.52 -10.48
CA GLN A 507 -10.75 -7.87 -9.57
C GLN A 507 -10.83 -6.33 -9.63
N TYR A 508 -11.20 -5.76 -10.78
CA TYR A 508 -11.34 -4.31 -10.99
C TYR A 508 -12.71 -3.96 -11.60
N LEU A 509 -13.41 -3.03 -10.95
CA LEU A 509 -14.70 -2.50 -11.38
C LEU A 509 -14.73 -0.98 -11.28
N ASP A 510 -14.89 -0.29 -12.40
CA ASP A 510 -14.96 1.17 -12.47
C ASP A 510 -16.28 1.66 -13.07
N PHE A 511 -17.06 2.36 -12.26
CA PHE A 511 -18.28 3.09 -12.64
C PHE A 511 -18.11 4.61 -12.46
N SER A 512 -16.90 5.12 -12.27
CA SER A 512 -16.68 6.52 -11.91
C SER A 512 -17.25 7.50 -12.96
N GLY A 513 -17.93 8.54 -12.47
CA GLY A 513 -18.59 9.55 -13.31
C GLY A 513 -19.84 9.04 -14.04
N THR A 514 -20.43 7.91 -13.62
CA THR A 514 -21.74 7.43 -14.12
C THR A 514 -22.89 7.95 -13.24
N PRO A 515 -24.12 8.07 -13.77
CA PRO A 515 -25.29 8.48 -13.00
C PRO A 515 -25.94 7.35 -12.15
N ILE A 516 -25.23 6.26 -11.83
CA ILE A 516 -25.77 5.12 -11.08
C ILE A 516 -26.39 5.54 -9.73
N LYS A 517 -27.57 4.98 -9.43
CA LYS A 517 -28.33 5.29 -8.21
C LYS A 517 -28.02 4.35 -7.05
N GLN A 518 -27.70 3.10 -7.37
CA GLN A 518 -27.39 2.01 -6.44
C GLN A 518 -26.57 0.92 -7.17
N LEU A 519 -25.79 0.15 -6.41
CA LEU A 519 -25.27 -1.13 -6.88
C LEU A 519 -26.28 -2.24 -6.51
N PRO A 520 -26.43 -3.31 -7.31
CA PRO A 520 -27.30 -4.43 -6.97
C PRO A 520 -26.75 -5.20 -5.76
N ASP A 521 -27.63 -5.81 -4.96
CA ASP A 521 -27.20 -6.58 -3.78
C ASP A 521 -26.18 -7.69 -4.14
N SER A 522 -26.33 -8.32 -5.32
CA SER A 522 -25.43 -9.36 -5.84
C SER A 522 -23.99 -8.90 -6.14
N THR A 523 -23.67 -7.61 -5.97
CA THR A 523 -22.28 -7.15 -5.87
C THR A 523 -21.53 -7.84 -4.73
N ASP A 524 -22.23 -8.31 -3.68
CA ASP A 524 -21.69 -9.08 -2.56
C ASP A 524 -20.98 -10.41 -2.94
N ARG A 525 -21.22 -10.92 -4.16
CA ARG A 525 -20.61 -12.16 -4.70
C ARG A 525 -19.26 -11.96 -5.37
N LEU A 526 -18.81 -10.73 -5.54
CA LEU A 526 -17.56 -10.39 -6.23
C LEU A 526 -16.37 -10.58 -5.28
N HIS A 527 -16.21 -11.77 -4.71
CA HIS A 527 -15.24 -12.01 -3.62
C HIS A 527 -13.77 -11.77 -4.03
N CYS A 528 -13.45 -11.83 -5.32
CA CYS A 528 -12.13 -11.49 -5.86
C CYS A 528 -11.89 -9.99 -6.08
N LEU A 529 -12.89 -9.13 -5.83
CA LEU A 529 -12.82 -7.70 -6.17
C LEU A 529 -11.82 -6.97 -5.28
N GLN A 530 -10.82 -6.36 -5.91
CA GLN A 530 -9.75 -5.58 -5.27
C GLN A 530 -9.97 -4.07 -5.43
N THR A 531 -10.56 -3.63 -6.54
CA THR A 531 -10.86 -2.22 -6.82
C THR A 531 -12.33 -2.02 -7.19
N LEU A 532 -12.99 -1.11 -6.47
CA LEU A 532 -14.31 -0.58 -6.78
C LEU A 532 -14.26 0.94 -6.84
N ASN A 533 -14.30 1.51 -8.05
CA ASN A 533 -14.25 2.94 -8.28
C ASN A 533 -15.64 3.51 -8.61
N LEU A 534 -16.13 4.38 -7.72
CA LEU A 534 -17.43 5.07 -7.75
C LEU A 534 -17.25 6.59 -7.60
N LYS A 535 -16.04 7.10 -7.86
CA LYS A 535 -15.68 8.53 -7.85
C LYS A 535 -16.61 9.32 -8.78
N ALA A 536 -17.07 10.49 -8.36
CA ALA A 536 -18.03 11.32 -9.11
C ALA A 536 -19.38 10.66 -9.49
N CYS A 537 -19.79 9.56 -8.85
CA CYS A 537 -21.15 9.00 -8.99
C CYS A 537 -22.15 9.81 -8.15
N PHE A 538 -22.52 11.01 -8.62
CA PHE A 538 -23.28 11.98 -7.80
C PHE A 538 -24.71 11.57 -7.42
N SER A 539 -25.25 10.52 -8.05
CA SER A 539 -26.58 9.95 -7.80
C SER A 539 -26.59 8.77 -6.80
N LEU A 540 -25.43 8.34 -6.31
CA LEU A 540 -25.29 7.13 -5.48
C LEU A 540 -25.59 7.44 -4.00
N PHE A 541 -26.82 7.13 -3.54
CA PHE A 541 -27.26 7.44 -2.18
C PHE A 541 -27.22 6.26 -1.19
N THR A 542 -26.96 5.05 -1.69
CA THR A 542 -26.89 3.81 -0.88
C THR A 542 -25.86 2.84 -1.43
N LEU A 543 -25.13 2.18 -0.53
CA LEU A 543 -24.28 1.03 -0.82
C LEU A 543 -25.01 -0.28 -0.50
N PRO A 544 -24.69 -1.40 -1.19
CA PRO A 544 -25.34 -2.68 -0.96
C PRO A 544 -24.98 -3.24 0.42
N ARG A 545 -25.91 -3.97 1.06
CA ARG A 545 -25.75 -4.43 2.45
C ARG A 545 -24.59 -5.42 2.63
N GLY A 546 -24.30 -6.23 1.61
CA GLY A 546 -23.22 -7.20 1.60
C GLY A 546 -21.85 -6.65 1.18
N LEU A 547 -21.65 -5.34 1.09
CA LEU A 547 -20.35 -4.77 0.68
C LEU A 547 -19.19 -5.19 1.63
N GLY A 548 -19.48 -5.41 2.91
CA GLY A 548 -18.55 -5.97 3.89
C GLY A 548 -18.17 -7.45 3.70
N MET A 549 -18.63 -8.09 2.60
CA MET A 549 -18.24 -9.46 2.21
C MET A 549 -17.11 -9.48 1.15
N LEU A 550 -16.68 -8.32 0.65
CA LEU A 550 -15.65 -8.18 -0.37
C LEU A 550 -14.24 -8.16 0.26
N VAL A 551 -13.88 -9.19 1.02
CA VAL A 551 -12.70 -9.20 1.91
C VAL A 551 -11.35 -8.91 1.22
N ASN A 552 -11.24 -9.13 -0.09
CA ASN A 552 -10.05 -8.80 -0.90
C ASN A 552 -10.00 -7.34 -1.39
N LEU A 553 -10.97 -6.49 -1.02
CA LEU A 553 -11.09 -5.12 -1.53
C LEU A 553 -10.00 -4.22 -0.93
N ARG A 554 -9.12 -3.71 -1.80
CA ARG A 554 -8.00 -2.80 -1.48
C ARG A 554 -8.34 -1.35 -1.76
N HIS A 555 -9.19 -1.08 -2.75
CA HIS A 555 -9.55 0.28 -3.14
C HIS A 555 -11.05 0.45 -3.28
N LEU A 556 -11.61 1.38 -2.49
CA LEU A 556 -13.00 1.83 -2.55
C LEU A 556 -12.99 3.36 -2.65
N ASP A 557 -13.02 3.88 -3.89
CA ASP A 557 -13.02 5.34 -4.14
C ASP A 557 -14.43 5.84 -4.44
N LEU A 558 -14.94 6.77 -3.63
CA LEU A 558 -16.32 7.26 -3.65
C LEU A 558 -16.46 8.57 -2.86
N ASP A 559 -17.29 9.50 -3.36
CA ASP A 559 -17.39 10.88 -2.86
C ASP A 559 -18.55 11.08 -1.85
N ILE A 560 -18.52 10.32 -0.76
CA ILE A 560 -19.71 10.03 0.07
C ILE A 560 -20.06 11.00 1.19
N VAL A 561 -19.18 11.94 1.58
CA VAL A 561 -19.33 12.78 2.79
C VAL A 561 -20.60 13.66 2.78
N SER A 562 -21.18 13.92 1.61
CA SER A 562 -22.46 14.64 1.44
C SER A 562 -23.63 13.77 0.95
N GLN A 563 -23.41 12.49 0.66
CA GLN A 563 -24.38 11.61 -0.01
C GLN A 563 -24.94 10.52 0.92
N LEU A 564 -24.05 9.77 1.60
CA LEU A 564 -24.46 8.61 2.40
C LEU A 564 -24.88 9.00 3.83
N LYS A 565 -25.85 8.25 4.36
CA LYS A 565 -26.28 8.37 5.77
C LYS A 565 -25.34 7.65 6.73
N SER A 566 -24.81 6.50 6.31
CA SER A 566 -23.83 5.68 7.04
C SER A 566 -23.16 4.72 6.07
N MET A 567 -22.08 4.08 6.50
CA MET A 567 -21.54 2.88 5.85
C MET A 567 -22.53 1.70 6.00
N PRO A 568 -22.47 0.68 5.11
CA PRO A 568 -23.16 -0.59 5.31
C PRO A 568 -22.50 -1.42 6.44
N LYS A 569 -23.16 -2.49 6.86
CA LYS A 569 -22.67 -3.35 7.95
C LYS A 569 -21.44 -4.17 7.54
N GLY A 570 -20.50 -4.36 8.48
CA GLY A 570 -19.38 -5.27 8.32
C GLY A 570 -18.23 -4.72 7.46
N MET A 571 -18.13 -3.40 7.30
CA MET A 571 -17.00 -2.77 6.63
C MET A 571 -15.66 -3.06 7.33
N GLY A 572 -15.66 -3.37 8.62
CA GLY A 572 -14.48 -3.77 9.38
C GLY A 572 -13.85 -5.09 8.95
N ASN A 573 -14.58 -5.90 8.17
CA ASN A 573 -14.02 -7.11 7.54
C ASN A 573 -13.02 -6.79 6.41
N LEU A 574 -13.05 -5.56 5.87
CA LEU A 574 -12.21 -5.16 4.74
C LEU A 574 -10.82 -4.72 5.23
N ILE A 575 -10.09 -5.66 5.84
CA ILE A 575 -8.81 -5.39 6.51
C ILE A 575 -7.68 -5.00 5.55
N GLU A 576 -7.73 -5.46 4.29
CA GLU A 576 -6.79 -5.08 3.22
C GLU A 576 -7.09 -3.72 2.58
N LEU A 577 -8.12 -2.98 3.04
CA LEU A 577 -8.57 -1.75 2.38
C LEU A 577 -7.57 -0.60 2.56
N GLN A 578 -6.79 -0.35 1.50
CA GLN A 578 -5.76 0.70 1.42
C GLN A 578 -6.34 2.09 1.08
N THR A 579 -7.41 2.15 0.29
CA THR A 579 -8.02 3.41 -0.15
C THR A 579 -9.49 3.46 0.25
N LEU A 580 -9.80 4.38 1.16
CA LEU A 580 -11.16 4.78 1.53
C LEU A 580 -11.12 6.28 1.85
N ARG A 581 -11.81 7.13 1.10
CA ARG A 581 -11.77 8.59 1.34
C ARG A 581 -12.45 9.00 2.64
N ALA A 582 -13.53 8.32 3.00
CA ALA A 582 -14.27 8.61 4.21
C ALA A 582 -14.97 7.37 4.78
N PHE A 583 -15.18 7.38 6.09
CA PHE A 583 -16.05 6.46 6.81
C PHE A 583 -17.19 7.25 7.46
N ILE A 584 -18.44 6.90 7.15
CA ILE A 584 -19.62 7.58 7.67
C ILE A 584 -20.23 6.74 8.81
N VAL A 585 -20.02 7.15 10.05
CA VAL A 585 -20.49 6.43 11.25
C VAL A 585 -22.03 6.43 11.29
N GLY A 586 -22.61 5.22 11.37
CA GLY A 586 -24.05 4.99 11.55
C GLY A 586 -24.46 4.85 13.01
N LYS A 587 -25.77 4.71 13.25
CA LYS A 587 -26.35 4.34 14.55
C LYS A 587 -26.75 2.87 14.64
N ASP A 588 -26.82 2.20 13.49
CA ASP A 588 -27.26 0.81 13.40
C ASP A 588 -26.11 -0.14 13.74
N ASP A 589 -26.44 -1.30 14.33
CA ASP A 589 -25.45 -2.28 14.79
C ASP A 589 -24.55 -2.80 13.65
N GLY A 590 -23.23 -2.76 13.88
CA GLY A 590 -22.19 -3.06 12.88
C GLY A 590 -21.99 -1.99 11.80
N CYS A 591 -22.53 -0.77 12.00
CA CYS A 591 -22.24 0.42 11.20
C CYS A 591 -21.53 1.52 12.01
N GLY A 592 -21.17 1.23 13.27
CA GLY A 592 -20.53 2.15 14.21
C GLY A 592 -19.03 2.35 13.94
N ILE A 593 -18.38 3.21 14.72
CA ILE A 593 -16.96 3.56 14.50
C ILE A 593 -16.00 2.41 14.82
N GLY A 594 -16.41 1.48 15.69
CA GLY A 594 -15.64 0.28 16.06
C GLY A 594 -15.34 -0.68 14.91
N GLU A 595 -16.06 -0.60 13.79
CA GLU A 595 -15.72 -1.32 12.55
C GLU A 595 -14.30 -0.98 12.06
N LEU A 596 -13.80 0.24 12.34
CA LEU A 596 -12.46 0.66 11.92
C LEU A 596 -11.32 -0.11 12.60
N LYS A 597 -11.57 -0.83 13.70
CA LYS A 597 -10.53 -1.40 14.59
C LYS A 597 -9.38 -2.10 13.89
N HIS A 598 -9.67 -2.91 12.86
CA HIS A 598 -8.69 -3.74 12.16
C HIS A 598 -8.34 -3.25 10.75
N MET A 599 -8.95 -2.15 10.30
CA MET A 599 -8.69 -1.54 8.99
C MET A 599 -7.42 -0.67 9.05
N ASN A 600 -6.25 -1.29 9.18
CA ASN A 600 -4.98 -0.59 9.45
C ASN A 600 -4.19 -0.27 8.17
N GLU A 601 -4.54 -0.88 7.04
CA GLU A 601 -3.90 -0.62 5.74
C GLU A 601 -4.31 0.72 5.10
N ILE A 602 -5.34 1.40 5.61
CA ILE A 602 -5.87 2.68 5.08
C ILE A 602 -4.75 3.73 4.99
N THR A 603 -4.59 4.32 3.80
CA THR A 603 -3.50 5.24 3.45
C THR A 603 -3.97 6.67 3.16
N GLY A 604 -3.06 7.63 3.31
CA GLY A 604 -3.20 8.97 2.74
C GLY A 604 -4.22 9.85 3.47
N SER A 605 -5.28 10.26 2.77
CA SER A 605 -6.29 11.21 3.29
C SER A 605 -7.59 10.51 3.68
N PHE A 606 -7.88 10.45 4.98
CA PHE A 606 -9.04 9.78 5.55
C PHE A 606 -9.96 10.76 6.31
N CYS A 607 -11.28 10.67 6.09
CA CYS A 607 -12.28 11.45 6.81
C CYS A 607 -13.23 10.55 7.62
N ILE A 608 -13.31 10.73 8.93
CA ILE A 608 -14.34 10.08 9.76
C ILE A 608 -15.45 11.09 9.99
N SER A 609 -16.62 10.82 9.41
CA SER A 609 -17.78 11.71 9.44
C SER A 609 -18.96 11.06 10.15
N GLY A 610 -19.86 11.87 10.70
CA GLY A 610 -20.98 11.35 11.49
C GLY A 610 -20.60 11.06 12.95
N LEU A 611 -19.55 11.69 13.48
CA LEU A 611 -19.07 11.46 14.84
C LEU A 611 -20.10 11.82 15.94
N GLU A 612 -21.18 12.53 15.62
CA GLU A 612 -22.35 12.72 16.50
C GLU A 612 -23.16 11.44 16.76
N ASN A 613 -22.83 10.33 16.08
CA ASN A 613 -23.48 9.02 16.29
C ASN A 613 -22.69 8.13 17.27
N VAL A 614 -21.44 8.46 17.58
CA VAL A 614 -20.62 7.76 18.58
C VAL A 614 -21.19 8.04 19.97
N SER A 615 -21.50 6.99 20.71
CA SER A 615 -22.28 7.08 21.95
C SER A 615 -21.45 7.39 23.19
N ASN A 616 -20.18 6.96 23.23
CA ASN A 616 -19.32 7.08 24.40
C ASN A 616 -17.82 6.94 24.04
N ALA A 617 -16.95 7.20 25.02
CA ALA A 617 -15.50 7.15 24.89
C ALA A 617 -14.94 5.74 24.56
N GLU A 618 -15.58 4.66 25.02
CA GLU A 618 -15.10 3.30 24.76
C GLU A 618 -15.38 2.85 23.32
N GLU A 619 -16.56 3.21 22.79
CA GLU A 619 -16.88 3.03 21.36
C GLU A 619 -15.87 3.78 20.48
N ALA A 620 -15.49 4.99 20.87
CA ALA A 620 -14.49 5.80 20.17
C ALA A 620 -13.10 5.15 20.15
N LYS A 621 -12.62 4.60 21.29
CA LYS A 621 -11.36 3.82 21.33
C LYS A 621 -11.39 2.60 20.41
N GLY A 622 -12.56 2.00 20.23
CA GLY A 622 -12.77 0.89 19.29
C GLY A 622 -12.32 1.19 17.86
N ALA A 623 -12.18 2.46 17.47
CA ALA A 623 -11.67 2.84 16.16
C ALA A 623 -10.16 2.58 15.94
N ALA A 624 -9.38 2.42 17.02
CA ALA A 624 -7.93 2.16 17.02
C ALA A 624 -7.14 3.09 16.07
N LEU A 625 -7.39 4.40 16.13
CA LEU A 625 -6.74 5.38 15.22
C LEU A 625 -5.22 5.52 15.45
N SER A 626 -4.72 5.08 16.61
CA SER A 626 -3.31 4.92 16.93
C SER A 626 -2.58 3.95 16.01
N ASP A 627 -3.30 2.95 15.48
CA ASP A 627 -2.69 1.80 14.79
C ASP A 627 -2.60 2.04 13.27
N LYS A 628 -3.15 3.17 12.80
CA LYS A 628 -3.32 3.50 11.37
C LYS A 628 -2.15 4.29 10.83
N GLN A 629 -0.98 3.64 10.81
CA GLN A 629 0.30 4.29 10.57
C GLN A 629 0.44 4.98 9.20
N TYR A 630 -0.35 4.58 8.20
CA TYR A 630 -0.26 5.10 6.83
C TYR A 630 -1.17 6.32 6.53
N ILE A 631 -1.88 6.85 7.52
CA ILE A 631 -2.73 8.04 7.35
C ILE A 631 -1.90 9.32 7.48
N ASP A 632 -1.65 9.99 6.35
CA ASP A 632 -0.99 11.30 6.29
C ASP A 632 -1.90 12.45 6.72
N LYS A 633 -3.20 12.36 6.39
CA LYS A 633 -4.20 13.39 6.65
C LYS A 633 -5.46 12.79 7.24
N LEU A 634 -5.90 13.34 8.37
CA LEU A 634 -7.13 12.97 9.06
C LEU A 634 -8.11 14.15 9.14
N GLU A 635 -9.36 13.96 8.71
CA GLU A 635 -10.48 14.85 9.02
C GLU A 635 -11.43 14.15 10.01
N LEU A 636 -11.61 14.74 11.21
CA LEU A 636 -12.64 14.33 12.17
C LEU A 636 -13.82 15.29 12.08
N ARG A 637 -15.00 14.76 11.72
CA ARG A 637 -16.15 15.54 11.30
C ARG A 637 -17.46 15.15 12.00
N TRP A 638 -18.07 16.14 12.63
CA TRP A 638 -19.46 16.08 13.07
C TRP A 638 -20.37 16.59 11.94
N ARG A 639 -21.57 16.02 11.79
CA ARG A 639 -22.56 16.54 10.84
C ARG A 639 -23.23 17.80 11.40
N ARG A 640 -23.69 18.65 10.49
CA ARG A 640 -24.32 19.94 10.79
C ARG A 640 -25.75 19.76 11.36
N CYS A 641 -25.83 19.25 12.58
CA CYS A 641 -27.04 19.14 13.37
C CYS A 641 -27.34 20.47 14.09
N GLY A 642 -28.61 20.73 14.41
CA GLY A 642 -29.02 21.94 15.14
C GLY A 642 -28.29 22.04 16.49
N PHE A 643 -27.74 23.22 16.78
CA PHE A 643 -26.75 23.41 17.85
C PHE A 643 -27.25 23.07 19.27
N ASP A 644 -28.57 23.04 19.47
CA ASP A 644 -29.23 22.77 20.74
C ASP A 644 -29.22 21.28 21.17
N LYS A 645 -28.76 20.35 20.31
CA LYS A 645 -28.79 18.90 20.58
C LYS A 645 -27.44 18.26 20.93
N PHE A 646 -26.34 19.01 20.95
CA PHE A 646 -25.02 18.46 21.26
C PHE A 646 -24.85 18.22 22.77
N GLN A 647 -24.87 16.94 23.17
CA GLN A 647 -24.22 16.46 24.39
C GLN A 647 -22.70 16.78 24.35
N ASP A 648 -22.03 16.73 25.50
CA ASP A 648 -20.59 17.00 25.54
C ASP A 648 -19.80 15.83 24.94
N THR A 649 -19.20 16.05 23.78
CA THR A 649 -18.39 15.03 23.06
C THR A 649 -16.90 15.14 23.37
N THR A 650 -16.51 15.78 24.48
CA THR A 650 -15.09 15.95 24.87
C THR A 650 -14.39 14.60 25.07
N GLU A 651 -14.96 13.66 25.82
CA GLU A 651 -14.36 12.34 26.07
C GLU A 651 -14.25 11.47 24.80
N ILE A 652 -15.18 11.65 23.85
CA ILE A 652 -15.15 10.98 22.55
C ILE A 652 -13.95 11.47 21.75
N LEU A 653 -13.74 12.79 21.63
CA LEU A 653 -12.60 13.32 20.87
C LEU A 653 -11.26 13.05 21.58
N GLU A 654 -11.22 13.04 22.92
CA GLU A 654 -10.04 12.61 23.68
C GLU A 654 -9.64 11.16 23.35
N SER A 655 -10.62 10.27 23.17
CA SER A 655 -10.39 8.86 22.80
C SER A 655 -10.00 8.62 21.34
N LEU A 656 -10.16 9.60 20.45
CA LEU A 656 -9.84 9.49 19.02
C LEU A 656 -8.40 9.92 18.71
N GLN A 657 -7.44 9.41 19.49
CA GLN A 657 -6.02 9.71 19.32
C GLN A 657 -5.46 9.10 18.02
N PRO A 658 -4.95 9.89 17.06
CA PRO A 658 -4.34 9.38 15.83
C PRO A 658 -2.90 8.89 16.05
N HIS A 659 -2.40 8.07 15.11
CA HIS A 659 -0.98 7.68 15.01
C HIS A 659 -0.04 8.90 14.92
N PHE A 660 1.15 8.81 15.53
CA PHE A 660 2.09 9.95 15.65
C PHE A 660 2.68 10.47 14.33
N GLY A 661 2.70 9.63 13.27
CA GLY A 661 3.14 10.02 11.92
C GLY A 661 2.17 10.92 11.14
N LEU A 662 1.06 11.38 11.75
CA LEU A 662 0.06 12.23 11.10
C LEU A 662 0.64 13.60 10.71
N LYS A 663 0.50 13.99 9.44
CA LYS A 663 1.04 15.24 8.87
C LYS A 663 0.02 16.38 8.81
N VAL A 664 -1.27 16.06 8.67
CA VAL A 664 -2.36 17.05 8.56
C VAL A 664 -3.57 16.63 9.38
N LEU A 665 -4.03 17.50 10.28
CA LEU A 665 -5.25 17.32 11.06
C LEU A 665 -6.30 18.36 10.69
N GLN A 666 -7.53 17.92 10.46
CA GLN A 666 -8.70 18.79 10.29
C GLN A 666 -9.81 18.38 11.27
N LEU A 667 -10.29 19.32 12.08
CA LEU A 667 -11.41 19.12 13.00
C LEU A 667 -12.57 20.01 12.56
N THR A 668 -13.69 19.41 12.16
CA THR A 668 -14.82 20.14 11.56
C THR A 668 -16.14 19.94 12.31
N PHE A 669 -16.83 21.05 12.60
CA PHE A 669 -18.13 21.11 13.31
C PHE A 669 -18.15 20.51 14.72
N TYR A 670 -16.99 20.40 15.38
CA TYR A 670 -16.88 19.79 16.69
C TYR A 670 -17.71 20.52 17.76
N GLY A 671 -18.54 19.75 18.48
CA GLY A 671 -19.55 20.27 19.41
C GLY A 671 -19.18 20.24 20.90
N GLY A 672 -17.99 19.78 21.27
CA GLY A 672 -17.53 19.69 22.67
C GLY A 672 -16.95 20.99 23.23
N LEU A 673 -16.80 21.03 24.56
CA LEU A 673 -16.40 22.24 25.29
C LEU A 673 -14.89 22.53 25.25
N LYS A 674 -14.08 21.49 25.04
CA LYS A 674 -12.61 21.55 25.03
C LYS A 674 -12.04 20.75 23.85
N LEU A 675 -10.91 21.19 23.32
CA LEU A 675 -10.07 20.40 22.42
C LEU A 675 -9.31 19.32 23.23
N PRO A 676 -8.92 18.20 22.62
CA PRO A 676 -8.36 17.06 23.35
C PRO A 676 -6.90 17.32 23.72
N SER A 677 -6.39 16.65 24.76
CA SER A 677 -5.00 16.86 25.23
C SER A 677 -3.96 16.47 24.17
N TRP A 678 -4.23 15.42 23.40
CA TRP A 678 -3.30 14.91 22.39
C TRP A 678 -3.04 15.87 21.22
N ILE A 679 -3.92 16.85 20.94
CA ILE A 679 -3.73 17.79 19.81
C ILE A 679 -2.49 18.70 19.96
N SER A 680 -1.96 18.79 21.17
CA SER A 680 -0.78 19.59 21.53
C SER A 680 0.44 18.74 21.91
N ASN A 681 0.35 17.41 21.79
CA ASN A 681 1.43 16.52 22.21
C ASN A 681 2.66 16.64 21.29
N PRO A 682 3.86 17.00 21.81
CA PRO A 682 5.08 17.15 21.00
C PRO A 682 5.53 15.87 20.25
N ALA A 683 5.01 14.69 20.63
CA ALA A 683 5.27 13.43 19.93
C ALA A 683 4.72 13.40 18.49
N TYR A 684 3.79 14.28 18.11
CA TYR A 684 3.36 14.49 16.73
C TYR A 684 4.42 15.29 15.92
N ALA A 685 5.61 14.71 15.79
CA ALA A 685 6.80 15.37 15.25
C ALA A 685 6.69 15.75 13.76
N ASP A 686 5.78 15.12 13.02
CA ASP A 686 5.52 15.36 11.59
C ASP A 686 4.28 16.22 11.30
N LEU A 687 3.51 16.60 12.33
CA LEU A 687 2.26 17.34 12.16
C LEU A 687 2.51 18.78 11.69
N ALA A 688 2.37 18.98 10.38
CA ALA A 688 2.71 20.22 9.68
C ALA A 688 1.51 21.16 9.50
N SER A 689 0.27 20.67 9.57
CA SER A 689 -0.92 21.51 9.43
C SER A 689 -2.08 21.10 10.35
N ILE A 690 -2.69 22.10 11.00
CA ILE A 690 -3.92 21.97 11.77
C ILE A 690 -4.97 22.94 11.22
N THR A 691 -6.17 22.43 10.95
CA THR A 691 -7.35 23.24 10.62
C THR A 691 -8.47 22.97 11.62
N LEU A 692 -8.90 24.00 12.35
CA LEU A 692 -10.05 23.94 13.24
C LEU A 692 -11.19 24.76 12.63
N TYR A 693 -12.31 24.14 12.29
CA TYR A 693 -13.45 24.80 11.64
C TYR A 693 -14.76 24.50 12.36
N LYS A 694 -15.52 25.55 12.70
CA LYS A 694 -16.85 25.42 13.35
C LYS A 694 -16.81 24.70 14.71
N CYS A 695 -15.70 24.81 15.45
CA CYS A 695 -15.55 24.30 16.82
C CYS A 695 -16.22 25.26 17.83
N ILE A 696 -17.52 25.52 17.65
CA ILE A 696 -18.19 26.71 18.19
C ILE A 696 -18.23 26.77 19.72
N LYS A 697 -18.31 25.63 20.41
CA LYS A 697 -18.43 25.54 21.87
C LYS A 697 -17.08 25.55 22.61
N CYS A 698 -15.96 25.57 21.89
CA CYS A 698 -14.64 25.60 22.52
C CYS A 698 -14.37 26.96 23.16
N HIS A 699 -13.98 26.96 24.44
CA HIS A 699 -13.71 28.18 25.23
C HIS A 699 -12.22 28.48 25.41
N PHE A 700 -11.34 27.52 25.08
CA PHE A 700 -9.89 27.59 25.28
C PHE A 700 -9.18 26.86 24.15
N LEU A 701 -7.97 27.30 23.80
CA LEU A 701 -7.03 26.57 22.97
C LEU A 701 -5.96 25.92 23.88
N PRO A 702 -5.54 24.67 23.62
CA PRO A 702 -4.44 24.03 24.33
C PRO A 702 -3.08 24.52 23.80
N SER A 703 -1.99 23.96 24.34
CA SER A 703 -0.57 24.26 24.03
C SER A 703 -0.12 23.89 22.61
N ILE A 704 -0.85 24.32 21.57
CA ILE A 704 -0.54 24.01 20.16
C ILE A 704 0.86 24.51 19.76
N GLY A 705 1.41 25.52 20.46
CA GLY A 705 2.77 26.00 20.28
C GLY A 705 3.90 25.03 20.64
N GLU A 706 3.61 23.96 21.39
CA GLU A 706 4.59 22.92 21.74
C GLU A 706 4.86 21.95 20.56
N LEU A 707 4.10 22.02 19.45
CA LEU A 707 4.28 21.18 18.28
C LEU A 707 5.52 21.58 17.45
N PRO A 708 6.51 20.69 17.26
CA PRO A 708 7.83 21.07 16.73
C PRO A 708 7.87 21.31 15.22
N SER A 709 6.90 20.79 14.45
CA SER A 709 6.87 20.87 12.98
C SER A 709 5.67 21.59 12.38
N LEU A 710 4.77 22.15 13.21
CA LEU A 710 3.58 22.84 12.72
C LEU A 710 3.95 24.07 11.89
N LYS A 711 3.48 24.12 10.64
CA LYS A 711 3.70 25.21 9.68
C LYS A 711 2.46 26.04 9.43
N LEU A 712 1.30 25.40 9.34
CA LEU A 712 0.04 26.03 8.95
C LEU A 712 -1.00 25.81 10.06
N LEU A 713 -1.42 26.88 10.72
CA LEU A 713 -2.48 26.83 11.72
C LEU A 713 -3.63 27.75 11.30
N HIS A 714 -4.79 27.16 11.04
CA HIS A 714 -5.98 27.91 10.68
C HIS A 714 -7.14 27.61 11.62
N ILE A 715 -7.70 28.67 12.22
CA ILE A 715 -8.79 28.62 13.20
C ILE A 715 -9.94 29.45 12.65
N PHE A 716 -11.06 28.78 12.34
CA PHE A 716 -12.22 29.32 11.64
C PHE A 716 -13.51 29.09 12.43
N SER A 717 -14.35 30.11 12.58
CA SER A 717 -15.70 29.98 13.18
C SER A 717 -15.70 29.37 14.60
N MET A 718 -14.78 29.82 15.47
CA MET A 718 -14.84 29.54 16.91
C MET A 718 -15.64 30.64 17.61
N GLU A 719 -16.90 30.36 17.90
CA GLU A 719 -17.86 31.39 18.33
C GLU A 719 -17.73 31.78 19.82
N ASN A 720 -17.28 30.87 20.69
CA ASN A 720 -17.16 31.12 22.14
C ASN A 720 -15.74 31.42 22.66
N LEU A 721 -14.68 31.30 21.84
CA LEU A 721 -13.31 31.60 22.27
C LEU A 721 -13.17 33.11 22.54
N ARG A 722 -12.89 33.49 23.79
CA ARG A 722 -12.74 34.91 24.18
C ARG A 722 -11.31 35.40 24.14
N ASN A 723 -10.35 34.59 24.58
CA ASN A 723 -8.97 35.03 24.74
C ASN A 723 -8.00 33.98 24.20
N ILE A 724 -6.91 34.44 23.59
CA ILE A 724 -5.71 33.65 23.32
C ILE A 724 -4.62 34.21 24.24
N ASN A 725 -3.95 33.35 25.00
CA ASN A 725 -2.99 33.72 26.04
C ASN A 725 -1.76 32.80 26.02
N THR A 726 -0.87 32.92 27.01
CA THR A 726 0.39 32.13 27.13
C THR A 726 0.20 30.62 26.99
N VAL A 727 -0.94 30.07 27.45
CA VAL A 727 -1.22 28.62 27.35
C VAL A 727 -1.22 28.14 25.90
N PHE A 728 -1.56 28.99 24.93
CA PHE A 728 -1.50 28.66 23.51
C PHE A 728 -0.07 28.47 22.99
N CYS A 729 0.90 29.21 23.54
CA CYS A 729 2.32 29.12 23.22
C CYS A 729 2.97 27.89 23.87
N GLY A 730 2.60 27.57 25.12
CA GLY A 730 3.06 26.38 25.84
C GLY A 730 3.20 26.64 27.34
N ASN A 731 3.61 25.63 28.13
CA ASN A 731 3.85 25.85 29.55
C ASN A 731 5.23 26.50 29.83
N HIS A 732 5.26 27.83 29.99
CA HIS A 732 6.47 28.63 30.22
C HIS A 732 7.22 28.33 31.55
N GLU A 733 6.67 27.48 32.42
CA GLU A 733 7.38 26.96 33.60
C GLU A 733 8.64 26.16 33.21
N THR A 734 8.60 25.46 32.07
CA THR A 734 9.76 24.79 31.47
C THR A 734 10.42 25.69 30.42
N LYS A 735 11.27 26.62 30.87
CA LYS A 735 12.00 27.67 30.11
C LYS A 735 12.93 27.22 28.95
N VAL A 736 12.71 26.07 28.33
CA VAL A 736 13.66 25.41 27.41
C VAL A 736 13.20 25.44 25.94
N VAL A 737 11.93 25.67 25.65
CA VAL A 737 11.34 25.49 24.31
C VAL A 737 10.69 26.76 23.80
N THR A 738 11.11 27.22 22.63
CA THR A 738 10.47 28.27 21.83
C THR A 738 9.11 27.82 21.31
N ALA A 739 8.06 28.61 21.50
CA ALA A 739 6.75 28.29 20.95
C ALA A 739 6.71 28.43 19.42
N PHE A 740 5.98 27.52 18.76
CA PHE A 740 5.73 27.54 17.31
C PHE A 740 7.02 27.63 16.46
N PRO A 741 8.04 26.77 16.68
CA PRO A 741 9.39 26.91 16.11
C PRO A 741 9.44 26.81 14.58
N ARG A 742 8.37 26.31 13.95
CA ARG A 742 8.25 26.14 12.49
C ARG A 742 7.00 26.77 11.87
N LEU A 743 6.18 27.52 12.62
CA LEU A 743 4.95 28.08 12.09
C LEU A 743 5.27 29.13 11.02
N GLU A 744 4.69 28.99 9.83
CA GLU A 744 4.88 29.85 8.66
C GLU A 744 3.63 30.74 8.44
N GLU A 745 2.42 30.21 8.71
CA GLU A 745 1.14 30.91 8.56
C GLU A 745 0.16 30.66 9.72
N LEU A 746 -0.45 31.73 10.23
CA LEU A 746 -1.52 31.71 11.23
C LEU A 746 -2.76 32.46 10.69
N THR A 747 -3.92 31.79 10.70
CA THR A 747 -5.21 32.39 10.36
C THR A 747 -6.18 32.30 11.53
N LEU A 748 -6.76 33.44 11.93
CA LEU A 748 -7.85 33.56 12.90
C LEU A 748 -9.05 34.21 12.18
N ASP A 749 -10.13 33.47 11.96
CA ASP A 749 -11.22 33.94 11.10
C ASP A 749 -12.61 33.65 11.69
N SER A 750 -13.49 34.64 11.64
CA SER A 750 -14.89 34.55 12.08
C SER A 750 -15.00 34.15 13.56
N MET A 751 -14.33 34.92 14.43
CA MET A 751 -14.27 34.68 15.88
C MET A 751 -15.03 35.79 16.63
N PRO A 752 -16.38 35.74 16.67
CA PRO A 752 -17.23 36.85 17.14
C PRO A 752 -17.10 37.18 18.63
N ALA A 753 -16.66 36.24 19.46
CA ALA A 753 -16.42 36.47 20.89
C ALA A 753 -14.97 36.78 21.25
N LEU A 754 -14.01 36.75 20.31
CA LEU A 754 -12.60 36.99 20.59
C LEU A 754 -12.38 38.46 21.00
N GLU A 755 -11.91 38.69 22.22
CA GLU A 755 -11.70 40.01 22.82
C GLU A 755 -10.20 40.36 22.83
N GLU A 756 -9.31 39.41 23.17
CA GLU A 756 -7.87 39.66 23.32
C GLU A 756 -6.98 38.50 22.83
N TRP A 757 -5.83 38.85 22.24
CA TRP A 757 -4.72 37.94 22.01
C TRP A 757 -3.46 38.50 22.69
N THR A 758 -2.93 37.75 23.66
CA THR A 758 -1.79 38.11 24.52
C THR A 758 -0.87 36.91 24.75
N GLY A 759 0.18 37.06 25.57
CA GLY A 759 1.02 35.94 26.02
C GLY A 759 2.04 35.42 25.00
N VAL A 760 2.53 36.29 24.12
CA VAL A 760 3.67 36.00 23.24
C VAL A 760 4.93 36.55 23.90
N GLU A 761 5.96 35.72 24.06
CA GLU A 761 7.25 36.09 24.64
C GLU A 761 8.35 36.29 23.58
N ASP A 762 9.55 36.70 24.01
CA ASP A 762 10.68 36.87 23.09
C ASP A 762 11.20 35.51 22.59
N GLY A 763 11.46 35.42 21.30
CA GLY A 763 11.85 34.19 20.60
C GLY A 763 10.69 33.35 20.05
N ASP A 764 9.45 33.53 20.51
CA ASP A 764 8.28 32.82 19.99
C ASP A 764 8.01 33.13 18.50
N PHE A 765 7.38 32.18 17.79
CA PHE A 765 7.04 32.31 16.37
C PHE A 765 8.22 32.68 15.43
N PRO A 766 9.41 32.07 15.56
CA PRO A 766 10.64 32.53 14.90
C PRO A 766 10.59 32.46 13.37
N ARG A 767 9.60 31.78 12.76
CA ARG A 767 9.43 31.61 11.31
C ARG A 767 8.11 32.13 10.75
N LEU A 768 7.27 32.77 11.58
CA LEU A 768 5.92 33.16 11.19
C LEU A 768 5.97 34.31 10.18
N ARG A 769 5.52 34.05 8.95
CA ARG A 769 5.56 35.00 7.82
C ARG A 769 4.22 35.67 7.56
N ARG A 770 3.11 34.95 7.76
CA ARG A 770 1.77 35.44 7.46
C ARG A 770 0.84 35.32 8.66
N ILE A 771 0.24 36.46 9.04
CA ILE A 771 -0.90 36.50 9.97
C ILE A 771 -2.11 37.05 9.22
N SER A 772 -3.25 36.37 9.33
CA SER A 772 -4.54 36.86 8.84
C SER A 772 -5.56 36.78 9.97
N VAL A 773 -6.09 37.94 10.38
CA VAL A 773 -7.16 38.04 11.39
C VAL A 773 -8.38 38.68 10.74
N ARG A 774 -9.48 37.93 10.64
CA ARG A 774 -10.66 38.32 9.85
C ARG A 774 -11.96 38.12 10.60
N TYR A 775 -12.90 39.06 10.50
CA TYR A 775 -14.23 38.99 11.12
C TYR A 775 -14.18 38.70 12.63
N CYS A 776 -13.28 39.39 13.34
CA CYS A 776 -13.15 39.34 14.80
C CYS A 776 -13.62 40.68 15.41
N PRO A 777 -14.93 40.99 15.42
CA PRO A 777 -15.46 42.33 15.68
C PRO A 777 -15.22 42.84 17.11
N LYS A 778 -15.06 41.93 18.09
CA LYS A 778 -14.79 42.25 19.50
C LYS A 778 -13.31 42.36 19.85
N LEU A 779 -12.41 42.01 18.93
CA LEU A 779 -10.97 41.99 19.21
C LEU A 779 -10.47 43.42 19.49
N ARG A 780 -9.91 43.64 20.67
CA ARG A 780 -9.40 44.93 21.16
C ARG A 780 -7.89 44.99 21.21
N LEU A 781 -7.25 43.84 21.42
CA LEU A 781 -5.82 43.73 21.70
C LEU A 781 -5.19 42.59 20.89
N LEU A 782 -4.08 42.92 20.21
CA LEU A 782 -3.14 41.98 19.59
C LEU A 782 -1.84 41.93 20.42
N PRO A 783 -1.04 40.83 20.32
CA PRO A 783 0.26 40.75 20.97
C PRO A 783 1.26 41.73 20.33
N SER A 784 2.42 41.90 20.98
CA SER A 784 3.49 42.74 20.44
C SER A 784 4.10 42.11 19.18
N LEU A 785 3.70 42.60 18.00
CA LEU A 785 4.18 42.10 16.71
C LEU A 785 5.70 42.28 16.53
N MET A 786 6.36 43.13 17.33
CA MET A 786 7.82 43.27 17.35
C MET A 786 8.56 41.96 17.66
N LEU A 787 7.94 41.07 18.43
CA LEU A 787 8.54 39.78 18.82
C LEU A 787 8.59 38.81 17.62
N MET A 788 7.69 39.00 16.64
CA MET A 788 7.54 38.16 15.46
C MET A 788 8.50 38.62 14.34
N CYS A 789 9.81 38.48 14.59
CA CYS A 789 10.88 39.03 13.74
C CYS A 789 10.88 38.57 12.26
N SER A 790 10.12 37.53 11.90
CA SER A 790 10.03 36.98 10.53
C SER A 790 8.73 37.35 9.79
N LEU A 791 7.89 38.22 10.36
CA LEU A 791 6.56 38.54 9.83
C LEU A 791 6.65 39.39 8.55
N GLU A 792 6.36 38.79 7.40
CA GLU A 792 6.37 39.41 6.06
C GLU A 792 5.01 40.05 5.70
N HIS A 793 3.90 39.49 6.21
CA HIS A 793 2.55 39.84 5.78
C HIS A 793 1.52 39.84 6.94
N LEU A 794 0.76 40.93 7.05
CA LEU A 794 -0.36 41.06 8.00
C LEU A 794 -1.66 41.46 7.27
N GLU A 795 -2.72 40.67 7.46
CA GLU A 795 -4.09 40.99 7.04
C GLU A 795 -4.98 41.18 8.28
N LEU A 796 -5.64 42.34 8.38
CA LEU A 796 -6.63 42.66 9.41
C LEU A 796 -7.95 43.06 8.75
N ARG A 797 -8.99 42.26 8.93
CA ARG A 797 -10.28 42.46 8.25
C ARG A 797 -11.46 42.41 9.20
N ASP A 798 -12.34 43.40 9.12
CA ASP A 798 -13.61 43.48 9.84
C ASP A 798 -13.45 43.32 11.38
N CYS A 799 -12.31 43.79 11.91
CA CYS A 799 -11.96 43.81 13.35
C CYS A 799 -12.39 45.15 13.98
N THR A 800 -13.70 45.33 14.17
CA THR A 800 -14.29 46.66 14.43
C THR A 800 -13.88 47.35 15.74
N GLN A 801 -13.57 46.60 16.80
CA GLN A 801 -13.13 47.16 18.10
C GLN A 801 -11.60 47.29 18.23
N LEU A 802 -10.83 46.87 17.22
CA LEU A 802 -9.37 46.93 17.29
C LEU A 802 -8.90 48.37 17.08
N VAL A 803 -8.27 48.93 18.11
CA VAL A 803 -7.88 50.35 18.11
C VAL A 803 -6.47 50.56 17.56
N SER A 804 -5.54 49.62 17.75
CA SER A 804 -4.17 49.70 17.24
C SER A 804 -3.69 48.36 16.69
N VAL A 805 -2.76 48.39 15.73
CA VAL A 805 -2.07 47.20 15.19
C VAL A 805 -1.05 46.63 16.19
N THR A 806 -0.49 47.48 17.04
CA THR A 806 0.57 47.13 18.02
C THR A 806 0.63 48.20 19.10
N GLN A 807 1.07 47.84 20.32
CA GLN A 807 1.38 48.83 21.37
C GLN A 807 2.76 49.49 21.17
N GLY A 808 3.62 48.92 20.32
CA GLY A 808 4.99 49.39 20.07
C GLY A 808 5.25 49.79 18.62
N LEU A 809 6.42 49.38 18.12
CA LEU A 809 6.81 49.43 16.70
C LEU A 809 6.27 48.20 15.93
N LEU A 810 6.56 48.13 14.63
CA LEU A 810 6.34 46.97 13.77
C LEU A 810 7.68 46.26 13.44
N PRO A 811 7.67 44.93 13.22
CA PRO A 811 8.87 44.21 12.82
C PRO A 811 9.36 44.74 11.46
N GLY A 812 10.66 45.01 11.35
CA GLY A 812 11.28 45.62 10.16
C GLY A 812 11.28 44.72 8.91
N THR A 813 10.83 43.48 9.03
CA THR A 813 10.63 42.48 7.97
C THR A 813 9.24 42.56 7.32
N LEU A 814 8.31 43.35 7.87
CA LEU A 814 6.96 43.47 7.34
C LEU A 814 6.98 44.15 5.96
N GLU A 815 6.57 43.42 4.93
CA GLU A 815 6.54 43.92 3.54
C GLU A 815 5.14 44.38 3.11
N SER A 816 4.09 43.73 3.64
CA SER A 816 2.69 43.95 3.25
C SER A 816 1.77 44.07 4.45
N LEU A 817 0.90 45.10 4.42
CA LEU A 817 -0.16 45.31 5.39
C LEU A 817 -1.49 45.55 4.67
N ILE A 818 -2.50 44.74 4.98
CA ILE A 818 -3.84 44.86 4.44
C ILE A 818 -4.80 45.12 5.61
N ILE A 819 -5.49 46.26 5.59
CA ILE A 819 -6.49 46.65 6.58
C ILE A 819 -7.82 46.88 5.86
N ARG A 820 -8.91 46.27 6.33
CA ARG A 820 -10.25 46.44 5.76
C ARG A 820 -11.32 46.39 6.84
N GLY A 821 -12.28 47.31 6.87
CA GLY A 821 -13.39 47.28 7.84
C GLY A 821 -12.96 47.48 9.30
N CYS A 822 -11.78 48.09 9.53
CA CYS A 822 -11.19 48.30 10.87
C CYS A 822 -11.14 49.81 11.19
N PRO A 823 -12.28 50.44 11.57
CA PRO A 823 -12.41 51.91 11.69
C PRO A 823 -11.62 52.53 12.87
N GLY A 824 -11.18 51.73 13.85
CA GLY A 824 -10.24 52.17 14.88
C GLY A 824 -8.84 52.37 14.31
N ILE A 825 -8.35 51.34 13.61
CA ILE A 825 -7.04 51.32 12.95
C ILE A 825 -6.95 52.34 11.80
N ASN A 826 -7.93 52.35 10.89
CA ASN A 826 -7.93 53.23 9.71
C ASN A 826 -7.70 54.70 10.13
N ARG A 827 -8.43 55.19 11.14
CA ARG A 827 -8.27 56.56 11.68
C ARG A 827 -6.88 56.90 12.24
N ARG A 828 -6.06 55.92 12.59
CA ARG A 828 -4.69 56.12 13.12
C ARG A 828 -3.59 55.91 12.08
N CYS A 829 -3.93 55.30 10.94
CA CYS A 829 -3.01 54.93 9.86
C CYS A 829 -3.14 55.82 8.60
N ARG A 830 -3.79 56.98 8.70
CA ARG A 830 -3.93 57.94 7.60
C ARG A 830 -2.77 58.93 7.53
N GLU A 831 -2.49 59.39 6.32
CA GLU A 831 -1.46 60.38 5.98
C GLU A 831 -1.72 61.77 6.58
N ASP A 832 -2.97 62.10 6.91
CA ASP A 832 -3.44 63.40 7.41
C ASP A 832 -3.11 63.67 8.90
N GLY A 833 -2.04 63.04 9.42
CA GLY A 833 -1.59 63.19 10.80
C GLY A 833 -1.98 62.04 11.74
N GLY A 834 -2.28 60.85 11.21
CA GLY A 834 -2.56 59.66 12.01
C GLY A 834 -1.42 59.31 12.97
N LEU A 835 -1.74 59.10 14.25
CA LEU A 835 -0.78 58.88 15.35
C LEU A 835 0.22 57.74 15.12
N ASP A 836 -0.14 56.75 14.31
CA ASP A 836 0.74 55.61 14.00
C ASP A 836 1.32 55.66 12.58
N TRP A 837 1.00 56.66 11.74
CA TRP A 837 1.47 56.78 10.35
C TRP A 837 2.98 56.56 10.19
N LEU A 838 3.78 57.20 11.05
CA LEU A 838 5.25 57.10 11.06
C LEU A 838 5.77 55.67 11.33
N LYS A 839 4.96 54.77 11.88
CA LYS A 839 5.30 53.35 12.08
C LYS A 839 5.15 52.51 10.80
N PHE A 840 4.40 53.00 9.81
CA PHE A 840 4.10 52.30 8.56
C PHE A 840 4.84 52.87 7.34
N ALA A 841 5.48 54.03 7.47
CA ALA A 841 6.14 54.75 6.37
C ALA A 841 7.28 53.99 5.66
N SER A 842 7.76 52.87 6.23
CA SER A 842 8.74 51.96 5.61
C SER A 842 8.13 50.79 4.83
N LEU A 843 6.81 50.60 4.86
CA LEU A 843 6.13 49.50 4.17
C LEU A 843 6.08 49.73 2.65
N ARG A 844 6.21 48.64 1.88
CA ARG A 844 6.21 48.66 0.40
C ARG A 844 4.85 48.43 -0.24
N ASN A 845 3.92 47.82 0.50
CA ASN A 845 2.59 47.48 0.02
C ASN A 845 1.58 47.63 1.17
N MET A 846 1.04 48.82 1.37
CA MET A 846 -0.05 49.05 2.31
C MET A 846 -1.38 49.29 1.58
N TRP A 847 -2.40 48.53 1.98
CA TRP A 847 -3.76 48.63 1.47
C TRP A 847 -4.74 48.90 2.62
N ILE A 848 -5.55 49.95 2.50
CA ILE A 848 -6.59 50.31 3.48
C ILE A 848 -7.92 50.43 2.73
N ASP A 849 -8.91 49.62 3.10
CA ASP A 849 -10.27 49.65 2.55
C ASP A 849 -10.32 49.70 1.00
N PHE A 850 -9.49 48.85 0.37
CA PHE A 850 -9.23 48.71 -1.08
C PHE A 850 -8.39 49.82 -1.74
N GLU A 851 -8.03 50.88 -1.04
CA GLU A 851 -7.11 51.91 -1.53
C GLU A 851 -5.66 51.50 -1.25
N LYS A 852 -4.80 51.54 -2.27
CA LYS A 852 -3.35 51.37 -2.08
C LYS A 852 -2.76 52.70 -1.61
N ILE A 853 -2.11 52.69 -0.45
CA ILE A 853 -1.54 53.88 0.18
C ILE A 853 -0.05 54.04 -0.18
N CYS A 854 0.75 52.96 -0.09
CA CYS A 854 2.16 52.92 -0.51
C CYS A 854 2.54 51.58 -1.14
#